data_AF-B1J5S5-F1
#
_entry.id   AF-B1J5S5-F1
#
_cell.length_a   1.000
_cell.length_b   1.000
_cell.length_c   1.000
_cell.angle_alpha   90.00
_cell.angle_beta   90.00
_cell.angle_gamma   90.00
#
_symmetry.space_group_name_H-M   'P 1'
#
loop_
_entity.id
_entity.type
_entity.pdbx_description
1 polymer ?
#
loop_
_entity_poly.entity_id
_entity_poly.type
_entity_poly.pdbx_seq_one_letter_code
_entity_poly.pdbx_strand_id
1 'polypeptide(L)'
;MASTSQTEKYLIHNDVLLTTCGLAYLIGGNHTVLDYITEKTTPTIESFENFKLNISRRAYISSLAKCKYLHVIFPDKQSVLASEFPIETMSRLGDKYLEFLRKDGLQGLVLYPADFLNETLGRLSYDKLDTHLSDSGTLVVLARILDIIGLAAPVALREIQECINLKTKTTGDLGNKFSPPLYQESIRINPYWNHTKFNSNGTSNNGQIDIYFSPEATTDKKILIFGDSFFRLMLPHLSKIFQQVVFLRTPYYHAEMVELIRPDIVLTGNAERYLANVASDINAPAFQLYSYTHNAVSRPSPLFLNAFRTITSPSAISSKKFLNYLFNDTAQAKKIVGPSHMVRWGQHVKNGLLTRPPQESDLIGFGGAPVWSQRLLESTKKACSDDTKILLMVGDFRFGNEISLHPARDSLPLFLPNHSGINAKAIKPENDEFMLKRSLAAISAWDKTFNNKIHFIFWDLFCRQVQDRLAGRHIKAKAYNHPHWNLADIQANVSTAKLIDLSPLLKLPMHEAMRLFIDPSSHPSHIGYLMITNCFYYNTDARTSFNKAVRDVERIIFDSAAQLVRRKNTPILIFGQSVWLDTLLRYLGPSGLEKIEKIGIKIVSINPQIGHAQSVNVAAISHHSHFKVFISDDGKQPTIPLALEQLVNWSHGAASHIVWEASCAQTIINRRETPQSLHNKNYSATRTSHTIDISDSDIELGPFGYPTITGLTKVFDII
;
A
#
# COMPACT_ATOMS: atom_id res chain seq x y z
N MET A 1 15.87 11.38 -62.18
CA MET A 1 14.64 11.41 -61.37
C MET A 1 14.80 10.35 -60.31
N ALA A 2 15.05 10.80 -59.07
CA ALA A 2 15.30 9.93 -57.92
C ALA A 2 14.00 9.27 -57.48
N SER A 3 14.05 7.96 -57.24
CA SER A 3 12.94 7.18 -56.69
C SER A 3 12.64 7.67 -55.27
N THR A 4 11.37 7.95 -55.04
CA THR A 4 10.73 8.33 -53.78
C THR A 4 11.12 7.39 -52.63
N SER A 5 11.84 7.92 -51.65
CA SER A 5 12.16 7.27 -50.39
C SER A 5 10.90 7.07 -49.55
N GLN A 6 10.52 5.82 -49.27
CA GLN A 6 9.60 5.50 -48.17
C GLN A 6 10.27 5.93 -46.86
N THR A 7 9.76 6.96 -46.20
CA THR A 7 10.09 7.29 -44.81
C THR A 7 9.81 6.07 -43.94
N GLU A 8 10.86 5.48 -43.33
CA GLU A 8 10.75 4.31 -42.46
C GLU A 8 9.72 4.57 -41.33
N LYS A 9 8.73 3.69 -41.21
CA LYS A 9 7.61 3.81 -40.26
C LYS A 9 7.97 3.43 -38.80
N TYR A 10 9.22 3.09 -38.54
CA TYR A 10 9.72 2.62 -37.23
C TYR A 10 11.25 2.71 -37.16
N LEU A 11 11.80 2.55 -35.95
CA LEU A 11 13.22 2.46 -35.64
C LEU A 11 13.53 1.08 -35.04
N ILE A 12 14.63 0.44 -35.45
CA ILE A 12 15.14 -0.77 -34.77
C ILE A 12 16.40 -0.42 -33.98
N HIS A 13 16.45 -0.86 -32.71
CA HIS A 13 17.59 -0.68 -31.83
C HIS A 13 17.67 -1.83 -30.80
N ASN A 14 18.81 -2.51 -30.69
CA ASN A 14 19.06 -3.57 -29.69
C ASN A 14 17.94 -4.63 -29.57
N ASP A 15 17.54 -5.22 -30.70
CA ASP A 15 16.44 -6.20 -30.82
C ASP A 15 15.04 -5.65 -30.51
N VAL A 16 14.88 -4.32 -30.46
CA VAL A 16 13.59 -3.65 -30.23
C VAL A 16 13.19 -2.87 -31.47
N LEU A 17 11.94 -3.04 -31.89
CA LEU A 17 11.30 -2.20 -32.88
C LEU A 17 10.47 -1.14 -32.16
N LEU A 18 10.72 0.14 -32.44
CA LEU A 18 9.97 1.29 -31.93
C LEU A 18 9.19 1.95 -33.06
N THR A 19 7.87 1.97 -32.97
CA THR A 19 7.00 2.63 -33.96
C THR A 19 7.00 4.15 -33.79
N THR A 20 6.55 4.88 -34.83
CA THR A 20 6.39 6.34 -34.77
C THR A 20 5.38 6.82 -33.72
N CYS A 21 4.44 5.96 -33.30
CA CYS A 21 3.51 6.25 -32.20
C CYS A 21 4.06 5.91 -30.80
N GLY A 22 5.33 5.48 -30.71
CA GLY A 22 6.03 5.22 -29.45
C GLY A 22 5.75 3.86 -28.82
N LEU A 23 5.30 2.87 -29.61
CA LEU A 23 5.15 1.48 -29.14
C LEU A 23 6.43 0.69 -29.44
N ALA A 24 6.99 0.05 -28.42
CA ALA A 24 8.14 -0.82 -28.55
C ALA A 24 7.71 -2.30 -28.58
N TYR A 25 8.33 -3.06 -29.47
CA TYR A 25 8.13 -4.50 -29.65
C TYR A 25 9.47 -5.21 -29.56
N LEU A 26 9.52 -6.34 -28.86
CA LEU A 26 10.67 -7.22 -28.92
C LEU A 26 10.63 -7.98 -30.25
N ILE A 27 11.66 -7.82 -31.08
CA ILE A 27 11.74 -8.47 -32.40
C ILE A 27 12.89 -9.47 -32.50
N GLY A 28 13.91 -9.39 -31.63
CA GLY A 28 15.09 -10.26 -31.66
C GLY A 28 15.42 -10.89 -30.30
N GLY A 29 16.72 -10.99 -29.99
CA GLY A 29 17.25 -11.66 -28.80
C GLY A 29 17.23 -13.19 -28.92
N ASN A 30 17.32 -13.88 -27.77
CA ASN A 30 17.45 -15.35 -27.70
C ASN A 30 16.30 -16.16 -28.32
N HIS A 31 15.20 -15.51 -28.72
CA HIS A 31 14.00 -16.17 -29.27
C HIS A 31 13.68 -15.77 -30.71
N THR A 32 14.49 -14.88 -31.33
CA THR A 32 14.38 -14.48 -32.75
C THR A 32 12.93 -14.25 -33.20
N VAL A 33 12.17 -13.47 -32.41
CA VAL A 33 10.70 -13.34 -32.50
C VAL A 33 10.24 -13.00 -33.92
N LEU A 34 10.95 -12.08 -34.59
CA LEU A 34 10.64 -11.61 -35.95
C LEU A 34 10.66 -12.74 -36.98
N ASP A 35 11.59 -13.70 -36.86
CA ASP A 35 11.73 -14.78 -37.84
C ASP A 35 10.56 -15.76 -37.75
N TYR A 36 10.01 -15.98 -36.55
CA TYR A 36 8.85 -16.84 -36.37
C TYR A 36 7.55 -16.17 -36.84
N ILE A 37 7.33 -14.89 -36.51
CA ILE A 37 6.10 -14.19 -36.90
C ILE A 37 6.03 -13.93 -38.41
N THR A 38 7.18 -13.82 -39.08
CA THR A 38 7.28 -13.67 -40.54
C THR A 38 7.46 -15.01 -41.28
N GLU A 39 7.37 -16.14 -40.56
CA GLU A 39 7.56 -17.51 -41.10
C GLU A 39 8.90 -17.78 -41.79
N LYS A 40 9.93 -16.96 -41.55
CA LYS A 40 11.32 -17.30 -41.92
C LYS A 40 11.83 -18.52 -41.16
N THR A 41 11.25 -18.78 -39.99
CA THR A 41 11.54 -19.96 -39.17
C THR A 41 10.24 -20.51 -38.59
N THR A 42 10.19 -21.81 -38.36
CA THR A 42 9.06 -22.50 -37.72
C THR A 42 9.56 -23.40 -36.60
N PRO A 43 8.77 -23.63 -35.53
CA PRO A 43 9.16 -24.58 -34.50
C PRO A 43 9.33 -25.98 -35.08
N THR A 44 10.28 -26.74 -34.54
CA THR A 44 10.49 -28.12 -34.97
C THR A 44 9.31 -29.00 -34.56
N ILE A 45 9.13 -30.13 -35.25
CA ILE A 45 8.12 -31.14 -34.88
C ILE A 45 8.35 -31.64 -33.45
N GLU A 46 9.61 -31.81 -33.05
CA GLU A 46 9.98 -32.17 -31.68
C GLU A 46 9.45 -31.17 -30.65
N SER A 47 9.53 -29.87 -30.95
CA SER A 47 9.00 -28.81 -30.08
C SER A 47 7.48 -28.93 -29.90
N PHE A 48 6.74 -29.18 -30.98
CA PHE A 48 5.29 -29.42 -30.92
C PHE A 48 4.93 -30.68 -30.11
N GLU A 49 5.64 -31.78 -30.35
CA GLU A 49 5.46 -33.04 -29.63
C GLU A 49 5.80 -32.90 -28.13
N ASN A 50 6.90 -32.20 -27.80
CA ASN A 50 7.26 -31.89 -26.43
C ASN A 50 6.17 -31.09 -25.72
N PHE A 51 5.61 -30.06 -26.37
CA PHE A 51 4.51 -29.29 -25.80
C PHE A 51 3.28 -30.15 -25.56
N LYS A 52 2.84 -30.94 -26.55
CA LYS A 52 1.71 -31.86 -26.42
C LYS A 52 1.90 -32.85 -25.26
N LEU A 53 3.09 -33.46 -25.19
CA LEU A 53 3.42 -34.42 -24.13
C LEU A 53 3.47 -33.75 -22.76
N ASN A 54 4.02 -32.55 -22.67
CA ASN A 54 4.03 -31.77 -21.43
C ASN A 54 2.59 -31.45 -21.00
N ILE A 55 1.75 -30.88 -21.85
CA ILE A 55 0.35 -30.52 -21.51
C ILE A 55 -0.44 -31.74 -21.02
N SER A 56 -0.38 -32.86 -21.75
CA SER A 56 -1.09 -34.09 -21.38
C SER A 56 -0.60 -34.67 -20.04
N ARG A 57 0.72 -34.77 -19.84
CA ARG A 57 1.31 -35.27 -18.58
C ARG A 57 1.00 -34.37 -17.40
N ARG A 58 1.13 -33.05 -17.56
CA ARG A 58 0.83 -32.06 -16.52
C ARG A 58 -0.63 -32.15 -16.08
N ALA A 59 -1.56 -32.27 -17.02
CA ALA A 59 -2.98 -32.43 -16.73
C ALA A 59 -3.27 -33.75 -16.02
N TYR A 60 -2.67 -34.86 -16.48
CA TYR A 60 -2.81 -36.17 -15.85
C TYR A 60 -2.31 -36.18 -14.40
N ILE A 61 -1.09 -35.68 -14.15
CA ILE A 61 -0.50 -35.63 -12.80
C ILE A 61 -1.32 -34.71 -11.89
N SER A 62 -1.77 -33.56 -12.40
CA SER A 62 -2.63 -32.65 -11.64
C SER A 62 -3.98 -33.30 -11.29
N SER A 63 -4.55 -34.07 -12.21
CA SER A 63 -5.79 -34.83 -11.97
C SER A 63 -5.61 -35.90 -10.89
N LEU A 64 -4.50 -36.65 -10.91
CA LEU A 64 -4.16 -37.61 -9.85
C LEU A 64 -4.01 -36.93 -8.48
N ALA A 65 -3.44 -35.73 -8.45
CA ALA A 65 -3.33 -34.90 -7.26
C ALA A 65 -4.65 -34.20 -6.86
N LYS A 66 -5.74 -34.41 -7.62
CA LYS A 66 -7.06 -33.77 -7.46
C LYS A 66 -7.03 -32.24 -7.58
N CYS A 67 -6.11 -31.72 -8.39
CA CYS A 67 -5.96 -30.30 -8.68
C CYS A 67 -6.63 -29.97 -10.03
N LYS A 68 -7.23 -28.78 -10.14
CA LYS A 68 -7.55 -28.21 -11.46
C LYS A 68 -6.26 -27.78 -12.15
N TYR A 69 -6.21 -27.91 -13.48
CA TYR A 69 -5.03 -27.57 -14.27
C TYR A 69 -5.39 -26.66 -15.45
N LEU A 70 -4.55 -25.66 -15.71
CA LEU A 70 -4.61 -24.83 -16.91
C LEU A 70 -3.20 -24.37 -17.30
N HIS A 71 -2.87 -24.44 -18.59
CA HIS A 71 -1.69 -23.80 -19.15
C HIS A 71 -2.07 -22.45 -19.78
N VAL A 72 -1.27 -21.41 -19.59
CA VAL A 72 -1.51 -20.08 -20.15
C VAL A 72 -0.33 -19.68 -21.03
N ILE A 73 -0.61 -19.46 -22.32
CA ILE A 73 0.32 -18.83 -23.25
C ILE A 73 0.02 -17.33 -23.19
N PHE A 74 0.92 -16.56 -22.58
CA PHE A 74 0.83 -15.10 -22.62
C PHE A 74 1.25 -14.64 -24.01
N PRO A 75 0.35 -14.03 -24.81
CA PRO A 75 0.69 -13.64 -26.17
C PRO A 75 1.82 -12.63 -26.17
N ASP A 76 2.60 -12.57 -27.25
CA ASP A 76 3.50 -11.44 -27.43
C ASP A 76 2.71 -10.21 -27.92
N LYS A 77 3.25 -9.01 -27.70
CA LYS A 77 2.55 -7.75 -28.00
C LYS A 77 2.14 -7.65 -29.47
N GLN A 78 2.98 -8.08 -30.40
CA GLN A 78 2.68 -8.07 -31.83
C GLN A 78 1.57 -9.06 -32.22
N SER A 79 1.38 -10.14 -31.46
CA SER A 79 0.30 -11.10 -31.69
C SER A 79 -1.07 -10.55 -31.28
N VAL A 80 -1.10 -9.60 -30.34
CA VAL A 80 -2.31 -8.89 -29.90
C VAL A 80 -2.53 -7.61 -30.70
N LEU A 81 -1.47 -6.85 -31.00
CA LEU A 81 -1.52 -5.55 -31.67
C LEU A 81 -1.02 -5.64 -33.12
N ALA A 82 -1.44 -6.67 -33.85
CA ALA A 82 -0.94 -6.97 -35.19
C ALA A 82 -1.14 -5.81 -36.18
N SER A 83 -2.26 -5.08 -36.07
CA SER A 83 -2.54 -3.90 -36.92
C SER A 83 -1.65 -2.68 -36.65
N GLU A 84 -0.93 -2.68 -35.53
CA GLU A 84 -0.03 -1.59 -35.13
C GLU A 84 1.45 -1.96 -35.26
N PHE A 85 1.71 -3.25 -35.40
CA PHE A 85 3.03 -3.76 -35.70
C PHE A 85 3.31 -3.48 -37.19
N PRO A 86 4.40 -2.77 -37.53
CA PRO A 86 4.60 -2.27 -38.89
C PRO A 86 5.11 -3.33 -39.87
N ILE A 87 5.36 -4.54 -39.39
CA ILE A 87 5.75 -5.70 -40.20
C ILE A 87 4.55 -6.66 -40.19
N GLU A 88 4.18 -7.15 -41.37
CA GLU A 88 3.07 -8.08 -41.51
C GLU A 88 3.29 -9.34 -40.66
N THR A 89 2.31 -9.64 -39.80
CA THR A 89 2.34 -10.82 -38.93
C THR A 89 1.68 -11.97 -39.67
N MET A 90 2.50 -12.85 -40.23
CA MET A 90 2.04 -14.00 -41.02
C MET A 90 1.56 -15.15 -40.13
N SER A 91 2.11 -15.29 -38.92
CA SER A 91 1.70 -16.33 -37.98
C SER A 91 1.88 -15.95 -36.52
N ARG A 92 1.05 -16.58 -35.66
CA ARG A 92 1.17 -16.54 -34.20
C ARG A 92 1.55 -17.94 -33.70
N LEU A 93 2.57 -18.03 -32.86
CA LEU A 93 3.01 -19.31 -32.33
C LEU A 93 1.91 -19.94 -31.46
N GLY A 94 1.19 -19.13 -30.68
CA GLY A 94 0.07 -19.62 -29.87
C GLY A 94 -0.97 -20.39 -30.70
N ASP A 95 -1.39 -19.84 -31.84
CA ASP A 95 -2.35 -20.50 -32.75
C ASP A 95 -1.81 -21.81 -33.31
N LYS A 96 -0.54 -21.82 -33.75
CA LYS A 96 0.11 -23.01 -34.31
C LYS A 96 0.12 -24.16 -33.30
N TYR A 97 0.43 -23.88 -32.04
CA TYR A 97 0.41 -24.90 -30.99
C TYR A 97 -1.00 -25.35 -30.61
N LEU A 98 -1.98 -24.44 -30.55
CA LEU A 98 -3.38 -24.84 -30.30
C LEU A 98 -3.95 -25.70 -31.43
N GLU A 99 -3.66 -25.37 -32.68
CA GLU A 99 -4.07 -26.17 -33.84
C GLU A 99 -3.45 -27.57 -33.76
N PHE A 100 -2.18 -27.66 -33.38
CA PHE A 100 -1.50 -28.93 -33.18
C PHE A 100 -2.16 -29.78 -32.09
N LEU A 101 -2.52 -29.17 -30.96
CA LEU A 101 -3.21 -29.86 -29.85
C LEU A 101 -4.66 -30.27 -30.16
N ARG A 102 -5.32 -29.60 -31.12
CA ARG A 102 -6.73 -29.84 -31.43
C ARG A 102 -6.99 -31.30 -31.83
N LYS A 103 -6.05 -31.92 -32.52
CA LYS A 103 -6.12 -33.30 -32.99
C LYS A 103 -6.29 -34.30 -31.84
N ASP A 104 -5.76 -33.97 -30.66
CA ASP A 104 -5.76 -34.83 -29.47
C ASP A 104 -6.77 -34.38 -28.40
N GLY A 105 -7.58 -33.34 -28.69
CA GLY A 105 -8.55 -32.80 -27.73
C GLY A 105 -7.94 -32.05 -26.53
N LEU A 106 -6.66 -31.69 -26.61
CA LEU A 106 -5.91 -31.06 -25.50
C LEU A 106 -6.01 -29.54 -25.47
N GLN A 107 -6.57 -28.91 -26.51
CA GLN A 107 -6.68 -27.45 -26.65
C GLN A 107 -7.47 -26.80 -25.50
N GLY A 108 -8.43 -27.51 -24.88
CA GLY A 108 -9.19 -27.00 -23.74
C GLY A 108 -8.38 -26.84 -22.44
N LEU A 109 -7.16 -27.39 -22.41
CA LEU A 109 -6.22 -27.27 -21.29
C LEU A 109 -5.27 -26.07 -21.44
N VAL A 110 -5.40 -25.32 -22.53
CA VAL A 110 -4.51 -24.20 -22.88
C VAL A 110 -5.34 -22.94 -23.13
N LEU A 111 -5.03 -21.87 -22.41
CA LEU A 111 -5.54 -20.53 -22.64
C LEU A 111 -4.52 -19.72 -23.46
N TYR A 112 -4.94 -19.23 -24.62
CA TYR A 112 -4.21 -18.25 -25.42
C TYR A 112 -5.14 -17.06 -25.72
N PRO A 113 -5.04 -15.96 -24.96
CA PRO A 113 -6.03 -14.88 -24.96
C PRO A 113 -5.72 -13.74 -25.95
N ALA A 114 -5.04 -14.00 -27.08
CA ALA A 114 -4.57 -12.95 -27.99
C ALA A 114 -5.70 -12.11 -28.57
N ASP A 115 -6.68 -12.76 -29.22
CA ASP A 115 -7.83 -12.09 -29.83
C ASP A 115 -8.69 -11.40 -28.77
N PHE A 116 -8.93 -12.11 -27.65
CA PHE A 116 -9.72 -11.58 -26.55
C PHE A 116 -9.12 -10.31 -25.92
N LEU A 117 -7.80 -10.24 -25.78
CA LEU A 117 -7.11 -9.04 -25.30
C LEU A 117 -7.25 -7.88 -26.31
N ASN A 118 -7.10 -8.16 -27.60
CA ASN A 118 -7.25 -7.14 -28.64
C ASN A 118 -8.67 -6.57 -28.64
N GLU A 119 -9.68 -7.44 -28.65
CA GLU A 119 -11.10 -7.05 -28.66
C GLU A 119 -11.51 -6.27 -27.40
N THR A 120 -10.97 -6.65 -26.24
CA THR A 120 -11.36 -6.04 -24.96
C THR A 120 -10.66 -4.72 -24.69
N LEU A 121 -9.36 -4.62 -24.98
CA LEU A 121 -8.51 -3.49 -24.56
C LEU A 121 -7.68 -2.88 -25.68
N GLY A 122 -7.45 -3.58 -26.79
CA GLY A 122 -6.53 -3.16 -27.84
C GLY A 122 -5.18 -2.76 -27.24
N ARG A 123 -4.69 -1.56 -27.58
CA ARG A 123 -3.43 -0.96 -27.08
C ARG A 123 -3.28 -1.00 -25.57
N LEU A 124 -4.38 -0.88 -24.82
CA LEU A 124 -4.34 -0.83 -23.36
C LEU A 124 -3.97 -2.18 -22.73
N SER A 125 -3.91 -3.26 -23.52
CA SER A 125 -3.45 -4.59 -23.07
C SER A 125 -1.99 -4.60 -22.64
N TYR A 126 -1.15 -3.70 -23.17
CA TYR A 126 0.30 -3.68 -22.91
C TYR A 126 0.80 -2.31 -22.49
N ASP A 127 1.88 -2.32 -21.72
CA ASP A 127 2.70 -1.14 -21.53
C ASP A 127 3.50 -0.81 -22.81
N LYS A 128 3.70 0.47 -23.13
CA LYS A 128 4.23 0.89 -24.43
C LYS A 128 5.67 0.43 -24.67
N LEU A 129 6.53 0.61 -23.67
CA LEU A 129 7.97 0.36 -23.67
C LEU A 129 8.35 -0.89 -22.86
N ASP A 130 7.40 -1.81 -22.68
CA ASP A 130 7.60 -3.05 -21.91
C ASP A 130 7.07 -4.26 -22.69
N THR A 131 7.67 -5.44 -22.54
CA THR A 131 7.16 -6.68 -23.15
C THR A 131 5.90 -7.22 -22.50
N HIS A 132 5.63 -6.85 -21.25
CA HIS A 132 4.56 -7.42 -20.44
C HIS A 132 3.22 -6.73 -20.65
N LEU A 133 2.16 -7.45 -20.30
CA LEU A 133 0.82 -6.89 -20.18
C LEU A 133 0.80 -5.72 -19.20
N SER A 134 -0.07 -4.75 -19.47
CA SER A 134 -0.48 -3.79 -18.44
C SER A 134 -1.21 -4.54 -17.31
N ASP A 135 -1.39 -3.90 -16.15
CA ASP A 135 -2.20 -4.51 -15.09
C ASP A 135 -3.67 -4.69 -15.53
N SER A 136 -4.19 -3.85 -16.44
CA SER A 136 -5.50 -4.05 -17.07
C SER A 136 -5.53 -5.28 -17.98
N GLY A 137 -4.52 -5.47 -18.82
CA GLY A 137 -4.38 -6.69 -19.64
C GLY A 137 -4.24 -7.94 -18.77
N THR A 138 -3.48 -7.84 -17.68
CA THR A 138 -3.33 -8.90 -16.68
C THR A 138 -4.66 -9.28 -16.03
N LEU A 139 -5.50 -8.29 -15.69
CA LEU A 139 -6.84 -8.52 -15.13
C LEU A 139 -7.78 -9.23 -16.12
N VAL A 140 -7.71 -8.87 -17.41
CA VAL A 140 -8.47 -9.54 -18.48
C VAL A 140 -8.08 -11.02 -18.57
N VAL A 141 -6.77 -11.32 -18.58
CA VAL A 141 -6.29 -12.71 -18.59
C VAL A 141 -6.71 -13.45 -17.31
N LEU A 142 -6.59 -12.81 -16.14
CA LEU A 142 -7.02 -13.39 -14.87
C LEU A 142 -8.52 -13.76 -14.89
N ALA A 143 -9.39 -12.86 -15.37
CA ALA A 143 -10.83 -13.15 -15.47
C ALA A 143 -11.08 -14.41 -16.32
N ARG A 144 -10.38 -14.57 -17.44
CA ARG A 144 -10.47 -15.77 -18.29
C ARG A 144 -9.94 -17.03 -17.63
N ILE A 145 -8.83 -16.93 -16.89
CA ILE A 145 -8.33 -18.04 -16.08
C ILE A 145 -9.41 -18.49 -15.10
N LEU A 146 -10.03 -17.55 -14.38
CA LEU A 146 -11.08 -17.83 -13.39
C LEU A 146 -12.33 -18.46 -14.02
N ASP A 147 -12.76 -17.99 -15.18
CA ASP A 147 -13.88 -18.56 -15.95
C ASP A 147 -13.60 -20.03 -16.31
N ILE A 148 -12.43 -20.31 -16.89
CA ILE A 148 -12.06 -21.66 -17.36
C ILE A 148 -11.93 -22.64 -16.20
N ILE A 149 -11.34 -22.23 -15.09
CA ILE A 149 -11.26 -23.09 -13.90
C ILE A 149 -12.58 -23.14 -13.12
N GLY A 150 -13.62 -22.41 -13.54
CA GLY A 150 -14.94 -22.40 -12.91
C GLY A 150 -14.93 -21.81 -11.50
N LEU A 151 -14.29 -20.65 -11.31
CA LEU A 151 -14.26 -19.92 -10.04
C LEU A 151 -14.85 -18.51 -10.22
N ALA A 152 -16.05 -18.28 -9.68
CA ALA A 152 -16.69 -16.97 -9.75
C ALA A 152 -16.12 -16.01 -8.70
N ALA A 153 -15.56 -14.87 -9.14
CA ALA A 153 -15.07 -13.81 -8.26
C ALA A 153 -15.39 -12.38 -8.76
N PRO A 154 -16.65 -12.07 -9.16
CA PRO A 154 -16.98 -10.81 -9.82
C PRO A 154 -16.73 -9.56 -8.97
N VAL A 155 -16.98 -9.66 -7.66
CA VAL A 155 -16.70 -8.57 -6.71
C VAL A 155 -15.20 -8.29 -6.66
N ALA A 156 -14.38 -9.32 -6.53
CA ALA A 156 -12.93 -9.18 -6.45
C ALA A 156 -12.31 -8.65 -7.74
N LEU A 157 -12.78 -9.10 -8.90
CA LEU A 157 -12.33 -8.58 -10.20
C LEU A 157 -12.63 -7.08 -10.34
N ARG A 158 -13.82 -6.63 -9.91
CA ARG A 158 -14.18 -5.21 -9.88
C ARG A 158 -13.29 -4.41 -8.92
N GLU A 159 -13.07 -4.92 -7.71
CA GLU A 159 -12.19 -4.28 -6.72
C GLU A 159 -10.75 -4.18 -7.23
N ILE A 160 -10.24 -5.19 -7.94
CA ILE A 160 -8.92 -5.15 -8.58
C ILE A 160 -8.90 -4.08 -9.68
N GLN A 161 -9.91 -4.02 -10.55
CA GLN A 161 -10.02 -3.00 -11.60
C GLN A 161 -9.95 -1.58 -11.03
N GLU A 162 -10.66 -1.31 -9.94
CA GLU A 162 -10.66 -0.02 -9.24
C GLU A 162 -9.28 0.33 -8.65
N CYS A 163 -8.48 -0.68 -8.31
CA CYS A 163 -7.13 -0.51 -7.78
C CYS A 163 -6.06 -0.27 -8.85
N ILE A 164 -6.34 -0.46 -10.13
CA ILE A 164 -5.39 -0.17 -11.22
C ILE A 164 -5.38 1.34 -11.45
N ASN A 165 -4.69 2.07 -10.56
CA ASN A 165 -4.72 3.53 -10.50
C ASN A 165 -3.38 4.17 -10.08
N LEU A 166 -2.35 3.38 -9.76
CA LEU A 166 -1.05 3.92 -9.37
C LEU A 166 -0.27 4.34 -10.62
N LYS A 167 -0.20 5.64 -10.86
CA LYS A 167 0.69 6.18 -11.90
C LYS A 167 2.15 6.01 -11.50
N THR A 168 2.92 5.37 -12.36
CA THR A 168 4.35 5.15 -12.19
C THR A 168 5.08 5.61 -13.44
N LYS A 169 6.26 6.23 -13.25
CA LYS A 169 7.19 6.48 -14.35
C LYS A 169 8.19 5.33 -14.38
N THR A 170 8.23 4.62 -15.49
CA THR A 170 9.11 3.46 -15.68
C THR A 170 9.73 3.53 -17.07
N THR A 171 10.86 2.88 -17.24
CA THR A 171 11.45 2.63 -18.56
C THR A 171 10.80 1.46 -19.27
N GLY A 172 10.23 0.52 -18.50
CA GLY A 172 9.95 -0.83 -18.98
C GLY A 172 11.22 -1.60 -19.33
N ASP A 173 11.10 -2.88 -19.63
CA ASP A 173 12.24 -3.71 -20.06
C ASP A 173 12.76 -3.32 -21.47
N LEU A 174 11.89 -2.89 -22.39
CA LEU A 174 12.28 -2.47 -23.74
C LEU A 174 12.82 -1.04 -23.77
N GLY A 175 12.24 -0.10 -23.00
CA GLY A 175 12.75 1.28 -22.96
C GLY A 175 14.16 1.37 -22.37
N ASN A 176 14.54 0.43 -21.49
CA ASN A 176 15.90 0.27 -20.98
C ASN A 176 16.94 -0.12 -22.03
N LYS A 177 16.52 -0.63 -23.20
CA LYS A 177 17.44 -1.04 -24.27
C LYS A 177 17.93 0.12 -25.14
N PHE A 178 17.39 1.33 -24.95
CA PHE A 178 17.78 2.54 -25.67
C PHE A 178 18.82 3.36 -24.89
N SER A 179 19.61 4.15 -25.62
CA SER A 179 20.57 5.09 -25.04
C SER A 179 20.33 6.51 -25.59
N PRO A 180 19.85 7.47 -24.78
CA PRO A 180 19.44 7.31 -23.38
C PRO A 180 18.18 6.44 -23.22
N PRO A 181 17.91 5.89 -22.02
CA PRO A 181 16.70 5.11 -21.77
C PRO A 181 15.44 5.91 -22.07
N LEU A 182 14.45 5.25 -22.68
CA LEU A 182 13.13 5.83 -22.90
C LEU A 182 12.24 5.57 -21.68
N TYR A 183 11.36 6.52 -21.36
CA TYR A 183 10.45 6.44 -20.23
C TYR A 183 9.00 6.50 -20.70
N GLN A 184 8.14 5.78 -19.98
CA GLN A 184 6.69 5.83 -20.11
C GLN A 184 6.03 6.11 -18.76
N GLU A 185 4.78 6.53 -18.83
CA GLU A 185 3.87 6.42 -17.70
C GLU A 185 3.11 5.09 -17.80
N SER A 186 3.02 4.38 -16.67
CA SER A 186 2.28 3.12 -16.53
C SER A 186 1.31 3.25 -15.36
N ILE A 187 0.11 2.70 -15.53
CA ILE A 187 -0.89 2.60 -14.46
C ILE A 187 -0.78 1.21 -13.87
N ARG A 188 -0.44 1.15 -12.58
CA ARG A 188 -0.20 -0.09 -11.85
C ARG A 188 -1.29 -0.37 -10.82
N ILE A 189 -1.43 -1.63 -10.45
CA ILE A 189 -2.25 -2.05 -9.33
C ILE A 189 -1.74 -1.40 -8.03
N ASN A 190 -2.67 -0.86 -7.24
CA ASN A 190 -2.43 -0.20 -5.97
C ASN A 190 -3.27 -0.89 -4.88
N PRO A 191 -2.84 -2.07 -4.39
CA PRO A 191 -3.68 -2.89 -3.52
C PRO A 191 -4.05 -2.19 -2.21
N TYR A 192 -5.25 -2.49 -1.71
CA TYR A 192 -5.70 -2.13 -0.36
C TYR A 192 -6.08 -3.35 0.50
N TRP A 193 -5.88 -4.57 0.01
CA TRP A 193 -6.16 -5.79 0.79
C TRP A 193 -4.90 -6.30 1.48
N ASN A 194 -5.09 -6.86 2.67
CA ASN A 194 -4.00 -7.42 3.44
C ASN A 194 -3.43 -8.68 2.77
N HIS A 195 -2.12 -8.70 2.59
CA HIS A 195 -1.37 -9.87 2.15
C HIS A 195 0.06 -9.79 2.68
N THR A 196 0.64 -10.95 2.99
CA THR A 196 2.05 -11.07 3.35
C THR A 196 2.81 -11.77 2.23
N LYS A 197 3.89 -11.14 1.76
CA LYS A 197 4.77 -11.67 0.71
C LYS A 197 6.07 -12.22 1.29
N PHE A 198 6.47 -13.40 0.82
CA PHE A 198 7.78 -14.00 1.07
C PHE A 198 8.46 -14.32 -0.27
N ASN A 199 9.75 -14.00 -0.41
CA ASN A 199 10.54 -14.31 -1.61
C ASN A 199 11.85 -15.02 -1.24
N SER A 200 12.31 -15.96 -2.06
CA SER A 200 13.57 -16.69 -1.86
C SER A 200 14.84 -15.85 -2.10
N ASN A 201 14.71 -14.64 -2.65
CA ASN A 201 15.77 -13.71 -3.04
C ASN A 201 16.77 -14.25 -4.08
N GLY A 202 16.36 -15.23 -4.89
CA GLY A 202 17.23 -15.82 -5.92
C GLY A 202 17.68 -14.80 -6.98
N THR A 203 18.96 -14.82 -7.33
CA THR A 203 19.59 -13.92 -8.32
C THR A 203 19.44 -14.40 -9.77
N SER A 204 19.07 -15.67 -9.98
CA SER A 204 18.84 -16.25 -11.29
C SER A 204 17.41 -16.08 -11.79
N ASN A 205 17.24 -16.09 -13.12
CA ASN A 205 15.93 -16.05 -13.78
C ASN A 205 15.07 -17.29 -13.57
N ASN A 206 15.62 -18.42 -13.10
CA ASN A 206 14.89 -19.64 -12.72
C ASN A 206 15.20 -19.99 -11.26
N GLY A 207 14.30 -20.71 -10.58
CA GLY A 207 14.44 -21.12 -9.17
C GLY A 207 13.92 -20.12 -8.15
N GLN A 208 13.42 -18.95 -8.58
CA GLN A 208 12.78 -17.99 -7.69
C GLN A 208 11.45 -18.55 -7.15
N ILE A 209 11.19 -18.28 -5.88
CA ILE A 209 9.96 -18.67 -5.18
C ILE A 209 9.34 -17.40 -4.61
N ASP A 210 8.08 -17.13 -4.95
CA ASP A 210 7.24 -16.11 -4.34
C ASP A 210 6.05 -16.80 -3.65
N ILE A 211 5.80 -16.46 -2.38
CA ILE A 211 4.69 -16.99 -1.58
C ILE A 211 3.87 -15.81 -1.05
N TYR A 212 2.56 -15.84 -1.27
CA TYR A 212 1.62 -14.88 -0.71
C TYR A 212 0.64 -15.59 0.21
N PHE A 213 0.42 -15.02 1.39
CA PHE A 213 -0.67 -15.38 2.29
C PHE A 213 -1.62 -14.19 2.43
N SER A 214 -2.90 -14.40 2.14
CA SER A 214 -3.91 -13.35 2.07
C SER A 214 -5.11 -13.68 2.97
N PRO A 215 -5.16 -13.17 4.21
CA PRO A 215 -6.24 -13.50 5.15
C PRO A 215 -7.63 -13.07 4.66
N GLU A 216 -7.70 -12.02 3.84
CA GLU A 216 -8.94 -11.42 3.33
C GLU A 216 -9.22 -11.80 1.86
N ALA A 217 -8.63 -12.89 1.36
CA ALA A 217 -8.85 -13.36 0.00
C ALA A 217 -10.29 -13.85 -0.24
N THR A 218 -10.69 -13.89 -1.51
CA THR A 218 -12.05 -14.29 -1.93
C THR A 218 -12.35 -15.78 -1.69
N THR A 219 -11.32 -16.61 -1.73
CA THR A 219 -11.40 -18.05 -1.41
C THR A 219 -10.20 -18.49 -0.57
N ASP A 220 -10.41 -19.50 0.26
CA ASP A 220 -9.40 -20.22 1.04
C ASP A 220 -8.49 -21.14 0.19
N LYS A 221 -8.78 -21.29 -1.11
CA LYS A 221 -8.01 -22.13 -2.02
C LYS A 221 -6.56 -21.70 -2.18
N LYS A 222 -5.72 -22.71 -2.45
CA LYS A 222 -4.30 -22.59 -2.77
C LYS A 222 -4.05 -22.77 -4.25
N ILE A 223 -3.28 -21.85 -4.83
CA ILE A 223 -2.83 -21.91 -6.22
C ILE A 223 -1.31 -22.09 -6.29
N LEU A 224 -0.85 -23.03 -7.11
CA LEU A 224 0.55 -23.27 -7.44
C LEU A 224 0.81 -22.92 -8.90
N ILE A 225 1.85 -22.15 -9.16
CA ILE A 225 2.14 -21.60 -10.49
C ILE A 225 3.58 -21.95 -10.87
N PHE A 226 3.74 -22.57 -12.04
CA PHE A 226 5.04 -22.74 -12.70
C PHE A 226 5.10 -21.85 -13.93
N GLY A 227 5.95 -20.84 -13.95
CA GLY A 227 6.00 -19.98 -15.14
C GLY A 227 7.04 -18.89 -15.11
N ASP A 228 6.68 -17.74 -15.70
CA ASP A 228 7.59 -16.63 -15.94
C ASP A 228 7.17 -15.28 -15.35
N SER A 229 7.82 -14.21 -15.81
CA SER A 229 7.59 -12.86 -15.33
C SER A 229 6.15 -12.39 -15.56
N PHE A 230 5.42 -12.89 -16.56
CA PHE A 230 4.01 -12.54 -16.75
C PHE A 230 3.15 -13.02 -15.58
N PHE A 231 3.32 -14.28 -15.16
CA PHE A 231 2.66 -14.77 -13.96
C PHE A 231 3.14 -14.07 -12.70
N ARG A 232 4.44 -13.78 -12.61
CA ARG A 232 5.01 -13.09 -11.45
C ARG A 232 4.40 -11.68 -11.25
N LEU A 233 4.11 -10.97 -12.34
CA LEU A 233 3.42 -9.68 -12.31
C LEU A 233 1.92 -9.81 -11.96
N MET A 234 1.31 -10.97 -12.22
CA MET A 234 -0.08 -11.27 -11.86
C MET A 234 -0.27 -11.59 -10.37
N LEU A 235 0.78 -11.93 -9.61
CA LEU A 235 0.67 -12.36 -8.20
C LEU A 235 -0.10 -11.41 -7.28
N PRO A 236 0.06 -10.07 -7.36
CA PRO A 236 -0.76 -9.16 -6.57
C PRO A 236 -2.26 -9.30 -6.86
N HIS A 237 -2.66 -9.50 -8.11
CA HIS A 237 -4.06 -9.72 -8.50
C HIS A 237 -4.58 -11.04 -7.92
N LEU A 238 -3.79 -12.11 -8.06
CA LEU A 238 -4.11 -13.43 -7.51
C LEU A 238 -4.22 -13.42 -5.98
N SER A 239 -3.44 -12.60 -5.28
CA SER A 239 -3.48 -12.47 -3.83
C SER A 239 -4.81 -11.95 -3.29
N LYS A 240 -5.63 -11.29 -4.12
CA LYS A 240 -7.01 -10.89 -3.77
C LYS A 240 -8.00 -12.04 -3.91
N ILE A 241 -7.72 -12.97 -4.81
CA ILE A 241 -8.60 -14.10 -5.11
C ILE A 241 -8.30 -15.26 -4.18
N PHE A 242 -7.04 -15.67 -4.06
CA PHE A 242 -6.60 -16.87 -3.36
C PHE A 242 -5.91 -16.56 -2.04
N GLN A 243 -6.26 -17.33 -1.00
CA GLN A 243 -5.64 -17.20 0.33
C GLN A 243 -4.15 -17.58 0.32
N GLN A 244 -3.75 -18.52 -0.55
CA GLN A 244 -2.36 -18.95 -0.69
C GLN A 244 -1.95 -18.98 -2.17
N VAL A 245 -0.99 -18.15 -2.55
CA VAL A 245 -0.40 -18.14 -3.90
C VAL A 245 1.05 -18.56 -3.79
N VAL A 246 1.42 -19.63 -4.50
CA VAL A 246 2.82 -20.09 -4.61
C VAL A 246 3.24 -20.01 -6.06
N PHE A 247 4.28 -19.22 -6.33
CA PHE A 247 4.85 -19.08 -7.66
C PHE A 247 6.28 -19.60 -7.67
N LEU A 248 6.55 -20.47 -8.63
CA LEU A 248 7.85 -21.05 -8.92
C LEU A 248 8.28 -20.61 -10.33
N ARG A 249 9.42 -19.92 -10.41
CA ARG A 249 9.97 -19.47 -11.67
C ARG A 249 10.73 -20.59 -12.36
N THR A 250 10.13 -21.19 -13.39
CA THR A 250 10.67 -22.36 -14.11
C THR A 250 9.89 -22.56 -15.42
N PRO A 251 10.52 -23.07 -16.51
CA PRO A 251 9.80 -23.49 -17.71
C PRO A 251 9.14 -24.87 -17.57
N TYR A 252 9.52 -25.65 -16.54
CA TYR A 252 9.11 -27.04 -16.36
C TYR A 252 8.00 -27.21 -15.33
N TYR A 253 7.31 -28.34 -15.41
CA TYR A 253 6.41 -28.81 -14.36
C TYR A 253 7.17 -29.69 -13.35
N HIS A 254 6.96 -29.42 -12.05
CA HIS A 254 7.61 -30.15 -10.96
C HIS A 254 6.58 -30.92 -10.15
N ALA A 255 6.41 -32.20 -10.46
CA ALA A 255 5.44 -33.08 -9.80
C ALA A 255 5.72 -33.19 -8.29
N GLU A 256 6.99 -33.20 -7.90
CA GLU A 256 7.43 -33.22 -6.51
C GLU A 256 6.90 -32.00 -5.72
N MET A 257 6.81 -30.84 -6.38
CA MET A 257 6.28 -29.64 -5.73
C MET A 257 4.77 -29.68 -5.60
N VAL A 258 4.05 -30.30 -6.54
CA VAL A 258 2.60 -30.50 -6.44
C VAL A 258 2.27 -31.42 -5.27
N GLU A 259 3.01 -32.51 -5.09
CA GLU A 259 2.83 -33.45 -3.98
C GLU A 259 3.10 -32.81 -2.61
N LEU A 260 4.20 -32.05 -2.49
CA LEU A 260 4.56 -31.35 -1.26
C LEU A 260 3.56 -30.25 -0.91
N ILE A 261 3.14 -29.46 -1.91
CA ILE A 261 2.33 -28.27 -1.71
C ILE A 261 0.84 -28.60 -1.55
N ARG A 262 0.36 -29.64 -2.24
CA ARG A 262 -1.07 -30.03 -2.30
C ARG A 262 -1.97 -28.82 -2.63
N PRO A 263 -1.82 -28.22 -3.83
CA PRO A 263 -2.64 -27.10 -4.26
C PRO A 263 -4.04 -27.55 -4.68
N ASP A 264 -4.99 -26.61 -4.73
CA ASP A 264 -6.31 -26.85 -5.34
C ASP A 264 -6.26 -26.65 -6.86
N ILE A 265 -5.39 -25.73 -7.30
CA ILE A 265 -5.23 -25.32 -8.70
C ILE A 265 -3.74 -25.26 -9.03
N VAL A 266 -3.37 -25.82 -10.18
CA VAL A 266 -2.05 -25.67 -10.78
C VAL A 266 -2.17 -24.87 -12.08
N LEU A 267 -1.44 -23.77 -12.16
CA LEU A 267 -1.22 -23.05 -13.42
C LEU A 267 0.19 -23.30 -13.93
N THR A 268 0.31 -23.51 -15.23
CA THR A 268 1.60 -23.42 -15.92
C THR A 268 1.53 -22.36 -17.00
N GLY A 269 2.65 -21.78 -17.41
CA GLY A 269 2.60 -20.86 -18.54
C GLY A 269 3.88 -20.13 -18.85
N ASN A 270 3.88 -19.53 -20.03
CA ASN A 270 5.00 -18.83 -20.62
C ASN A 270 4.55 -17.74 -21.57
N ALA A 271 5.42 -16.76 -21.79
CA ALA A 271 5.36 -15.89 -22.94
C ALA A 271 5.38 -16.70 -24.25
N GLU A 272 4.64 -16.23 -25.25
CA GLU A 272 4.47 -16.88 -26.56
C GLU A 272 5.80 -17.15 -27.24
N ARG A 273 6.76 -16.21 -27.21
CA ARG A 273 8.13 -16.40 -27.72
C ARG A 273 8.87 -17.62 -27.18
N TYR A 274 8.52 -18.16 -26.01
CA TYR A 274 9.14 -19.40 -25.51
C TYR A 274 8.64 -20.65 -26.25
N LEU A 275 7.60 -20.54 -27.09
CA LEU A 275 7.16 -21.59 -28.00
C LEU A 275 8.05 -21.74 -29.24
N ALA A 276 9.05 -20.88 -29.41
CA ALA A 276 10.08 -21.03 -30.44
C ALA A 276 10.81 -22.39 -30.31
N ASN A 277 11.03 -22.84 -29.07
CA ASN A 277 11.56 -24.16 -28.75
C ASN A 277 11.09 -24.62 -27.36
N VAL A 278 10.30 -25.69 -27.31
CA VAL A 278 9.74 -26.27 -26.09
C VAL A 278 10.55 -27.50 -25.69
N ALA A 279 11.20 -27.43 -24.54
CA ALA A 279 11.88 -28.56 -23.93
C ALA A 279 10.89 -29.50 -23.23
N SER A 280 11.21 -30.80 -23.21
CA SER A 280 10.46 -31.79 -22.45
C SER A 280 10.62 -31.62 -20.94
N ASP A 281 9.54 -31.80 -20.18
CA ASP A 281 9.55 -31.80 -18.71
C ASP A 281 10.42 -32.92 -18.11
N ILE A 282 10.75 -33.97 -18.88
CA ILE A 282 11.65 -35.03 -18.40
C ILE A 282 13.07 -34.53 -18.12
N ASN A 283 13.42 -33.38 -18.70
CA ASN A 283 14.72 -32.74 -18.50
C ASN A 283 14.74 -31.82 -17.27
N ALA A 284 13.63 -31.71 -16.54
CA ALA A 284 13.54 -30.86 -15.36
C ALA A 284 14.47 -31.37 -14.26
N PRO A 285 15.43 -30.55 -13.77
CA PRO A 285 16.10 -30.86 -12.52
C PRO A 285 15.10 -30.76 -11.36
N ALA A 286 15.37 -31.43 -10.23
CA ALA A 286 14.57 -31.19 -9.02
C ALA A 286 14.57 -29.70 -8.67
N PHE A 287 13.40 -29.13 -8.34
CA PHE A 287 13.27 -27.67 -8.24
C PHE A 287 14.26 -27.04 -7.25
N GLN A 288 14.54 -27.72 -6.14
CA GLN A 288 15.46 -27.23 -5.10
C GLN A 288 16.90 -27.08 -5.61
N LEU A 289 17.28 -27.79 -6.68
CA LEU A 289 18.63 -27.75 -7.25
C LEU A 289 18.89 -26.48 -8.07
N TYR A 290 17.87 -25.71 -8.45
CA TYR A 290 18.06 -24.47 -9.23
C TYR A 290 19.03 -23.48 -8.59
N SER A 291 18.98 -23.34 -7.26
CA SER A 291 19.85 -22.44 -6.50
C SER A 291 21.34 -22.80 -6.61
N TYR A 292 21.64 -24.09 -6.78
CA TYR A 292 23.01 -24.61 -6.92
C TYR A 292 23.47 -24.62 -8.38
N THR A 293 22.57 -24.89 -9.33
CA THR A 293 22.94 -24.95 -10.76
C THR A 293 23.23 -23.57 -11.37
N HIS A 294 22.79 -22.48 -10.73
CA HIS A 294 22.95 -21.11 -11.24
C HIS A 294 23.92 -20.24 -10.42
N ASN A 295 24.73 -20.82 -9.51
CA ASN A 295 25.63 -20.09 -8.60
C ASN A 295 24.95 -18.96 -7.80
N ALA A 296 23.65 -19.13 -7.49
CA ALA A 296 22.81 -18.14 -6.82
C ALA A 296 22.64 -18.51 -5.34
N VAL A 297 23.74 -18.56 -4.58
CA VAL A 297 23.70 -18.96 -3.17
C VAL A 297 23.40 -17.76 -2.27
N SER A 298 22.17 -17.25 -2.31
CA SER A 298 21.67 -16.37 -1.25
C SER A 298 21.01 -17.23 -0.16
N ARG A 299 21.47 -17.13 1.08
CA ARG A 299 20.82 -17.81 2.21
C ARG A 299 19.41 -17.23 2.40
N PRO A 300 18.32 -18.04 2.26
CA PRO A 300 16.98 -17.51 2.44
C PRO A 300 16.76 -17.03 3.87
N SER A 301 15.89 -16.04 4.04
CA SER A 301 15.58 -15.52 5.38
C SER A 301 14.85 -16.57 6.23
N PRO A 302 14.99 -16.57 7.57
CA PRO A 302 14.23 -17.47 8.44
C PRO A 302 12.71 -17.38 8.25
N LEU A 303 12.20 -16.17 7.96
CA LEU A 303 10.80 -15.95 7.66
C LEU A 303 10.37 -16.65 6.37
N PHE A 304 11.17 -16.54 5.31
CA PHE A 304 10.93 -17.28 4.08
C PHE A 304 10.96 -18.79 4.32
N LEU A 305 11.94 -19.30 5.09
CA LEU A 305 12.02 -20.74 5.37
C LEU A 305 10.80 -21.26 6.15
N ASN A 306 10.26 -20.47 7.07
CA ASN A 306 9.01 -20.80 7.75
C ASN A 306 7.83 -20.84 6.77
N ALA A 307 7.69 -19.83 5.91
CA ALA A 307 6.66 -19.78 4.87
C ALA A 307 6.78 -20.96 3.88
N PHE A 308 8.00 -21.28 3.45
CA PHE A 308 8.28 -22.38 2.54
C PHE A 308 7.95 -23.73 3.17
N ARG A 309 8.40 -23.99 4.41
CA ARG A 309 7.99 -25.19 5.17
C ARG A 309 6.48 -25.29 5.30
N THR A 310 5.82 -24.15 5.53
CA THR A 310 4.37 -24.11 5.68
C THR A 310 3.66 -24.58 4.42
N ILE A 311 4.12 -24.17 3.24
CA ILE A 311 3.51 -24.64 2.00
C ILE A 311 3.91 -26.08 1.64
N THR A 312 5.14 -26.52 1.90
CA THR A 312 5.64 -27.86 1.48
C THR A 312 5.39 -28.97 2.51
N SER A 313 4.99 -28.62 3.73
CA SER A 313 4.66 -29.57 4.79
C SER A 313 3.44 -29.07 5.57
N PRO A 314 2.29 -28.90 4.91
CA PRO A 314 1.13 -28.21 5.49
C PRO A 314 0.53 -28.95 6.70
N SER A 315 0.74 -30.26 6.81
CA SER A 315 0.25 -31.07 7.94
C SER A 315 1.09 -30.93 9.21
N ALA A 316 2.32 -30.42 9.13
CA ALA A 316 3.21 -30.32 10.28
C ALA A 316 2.70 -29.32 11.32
N ILE A 317 2.90 -29.63 12.62
CA ILE A 317 2.47 -28.77 13.73
C ILE A 317 3.07 -27.37 13.60
N SER A 318 4.35 -27.27 13.23
CA SER A 318 5.03 -25.99 13.02
C SER A 318 4.44 -25.17 11.87
N SER A 319 3.95 -25.85 10.82
CA SER A 319 3.30 -25.20 9.67
C SER A 319 1.92 -24.66 10.05
N LYS A 320 1.12 -25.46 10.77
CA LYS A 320 -0.16 -25.02 11.33
C LYS A 320 0.01 -23.85 12.30
N LYS A 321 1.02 -23.89 13.18
CA LYS A 321 1.36 -22.78 14.08
C LYS A 321 1.70 -21.51 13.30
N PHE A 322 2.49 -21.62 12.21
CA PHE A 322 2.85 -20.48 11.38
C PHE A 322 1.67 -19.93 10.56
N LEU A 323 0.78 -20.79 10.02
CA LEU A 323 -0.45 -20.33 9.35
C LEU A 323 -1.39 -19.63 10.34
N ASN A 324 -1.58 -20.20 11.53
CA ASN A 324 -2.35 -19.55 12.59
C ASN A 324 -1.71 -18.21 12.97
N TYR A 325 -0.39 -18.12 13.03
CA TYR A 325 0.31 -16.86 13.25
C TYR A 325 0.02 -15.80 12.16
N LEU A 326 -0.05 -16.21 10.89
CA LEU A 326 -0.31 -15.31 9.77
C LEU A 326 -1.79 -14.93 9.61
N PHE A 327 -2.71 -15.84 9.90
CA PHE A 327 -4.14 -15.65 9.65
C PHE A 327 -4.96 -15.31 10.89
N ASN A 328 -4.46 -15.64 12.09
CA ASN A 328 -5.16 -15.34 13.33
C ASN A 328 -4.37 -14.31 14.15
N ASP A 329 -4.91 -13.09 14.21
CA ASP A 329 -4.32 -11.98 14.95
C ASP A 329 -4.10 -12.26 16.44
N THR A 330 -4.89 -13.18 17.01
CA THR A 330 -4.87 -13.54 18.43
C THR A 330 -3.92 -14.69 18.75
N ALA A 331 -3.34 -15.36 17.75
CA ALA A 331 -2.52 -16.55 17.95
C ALA A 331 -1.18 -16.27 18.65
N GLN A 332 -0.71 -15.01 18.63
CA GLN A 332 0.48 -14.57 19.32
C GLN A 332 0.15 -13.31 20.13
N ALA A 333 0.54 -13.29 21.40
CA ALA A 333 0.48 -12.06 22.19
C ALA A 333 1.30 -10.96 21.50
N LYS A 334 0.68 -9.82 21.24
CA LYS A 334 1.29 -8.68 20.55
C LYS A 334 1.22 -7.47 21.48
N LYS A 335 2.34 -6.78 21.67
CA LYS A 335 2.42 -5.55 22.48
C LYS A 335 2.93 -4.40 21.63
N ILE A 336 2.31 -3.24 21.76
CA ILE A 336 2.80 -2.00 21.17
C ILE A 336 3.28 -1.11 22.32
N VAL A 337 4.51 -0.63 22.18
CA VAL A 337 5.25 0.09 23.21
C VAL A 337 5.63 1.46 22.65
N GLY A 338 5.43 2.54 23.38
CA GLY A 338 5.75 3.87 22.86
C GLY A 338 5.42 5.04 23.79
N PRO A 339 5.47 6.28 23.27
CA PRO A 339 5.18 7.51 24.02
C PRO A 339 3.66 7.73 24.21
N SER A 340 3.21 8.99 24.25
CA SER A 340 1.80 9.39 24.42
C SER A 340 0.84 8.72 23.43
N HIS A 341 1.33 8.32 22.26
CA HIS A 341 0.55 7.62 21.23
C HIS A 341 -0.15 6.38 21.77
N MET A 342 0.47 5.63 22.69
CA MET A 342 -0.15 4.44 23.27
C MET A 342 -1.30 4.77 24.22
N VAL A 343 -1.18 5.88 24.97
CA VAL A 343 -2.24 6.34 25.88
C VAL A 343 -3.47 6.77 25.09
N ARG A 344 -3.27 7.54 24.01
CA ARG A 344 -4.37 7.94 23.11
C ARG A 344 -5.00 6.74 22.43
N TRP A 345 -4.19 5.80 21.95
CA TRP A 345 -4.68 4.56 21.34
C TRP A 345 -5.54 3.76 22.33
N GLY A 346 -5.11 3.63 23.59
CA GLY A 346 -5.87 2.92 24.61
C GLY A 346 -7.24 3.55 24.86
N GLN A 347 -7.30 4.89 24.89
CA GLN A 347 -8.56 5.61 24.98
C GLN A 347 -9.48 5.34 23.78
N HIS A 348 -8.94 5.30 22.56
CA HIS A 348 -9.71 4.97 21.35
C HIS A 348 -10.29 3.56 21.39
N VAL A 349 -9.53 2.58 21.91
CA VAL A 349 -10.02 1.21 22.11
C VAL A 349 -11.13 1.19 23.16
N LYS A 350 -10.92 1.84 24.31
CA LYS A 350 -11.90 1.93 25.41
C LYS A 350 -13.21 2.59 24.97
N ASN A 351 -13.12 3.60 24.11
CA ASN A 351 -14.26 4.32 23.56
C ASN A 351 -14.95 3.57 22.39
N GLY A 352 -14.49 2.37 22.02
CA GLY A 352 -15.06 1.57 20.95
C GLY A 352 -14.79 2.09 19.54
N LEU A 353 -13.88 3.06 19.38
CA LEU A 353 -13.52 3.62 18.07
C LEU A 353 -12.66 2.63 17.28
N LEU A 354 -11.75 1.93 17.96
CA LEU A 354 -10.92 0.89 17.37
C LEU A 354 -11.38 -0.47 17.92
N THR A 355 -12.19 -1.18 17.13
CA THR A 355 -12.88 -2.43 17.52
C THR A 355 -12.10 -3.71 17.20
N ARG A 356 -11.00 -3.58 16.45
CA ARG A 356 -10.04 -4.64 16.12
C ARG A 356 -8.73 -4.37 16.88
N PRO A 357 -7.84 -5.36 17.07
CA PRO A 357 -6.65 -5.18 17.89
C PRO A 357 -5.86 -3.89 17.54
N PRO A 358 -5.19 -3.29 18.52
CA PRO A 358 -4.86 -3.79 19.86
C PRO A 358 -6.01 -3.72 20.89
N GLN A 359 -5.95 -4.55 21.95
CA GLN A 359 -6.72 -4.33 23.18
C GLN A 359 -6.00 -3.30 24.08
N GLU A 360 -6.69 -2.70 25.06
CA GLU A 360 -6.05 -1.74 25.98
C GLU A 360 -4.83 -2.35 26.70
N SER A 361 -4.93 -3.61 27.10
CA SER A 361 -3.84 -4.34 27.76
C SER A 361 -2.64 -4.65 26.84
N ASP A 362 -2.76 -4.43 25.52
CA ASP A 362 -1.68 -4.59 24.56
C ASP A 362 -0.81 -3.34 24.40
N LEU A 363 -1.26 -2.21 24.97
CA LEU A 363 -0.65 -0.90 24.79
C LEU A 363 0.15 -0.52 26.04
N ILE A 364 1.45 -0.26 25.87
CA ILE A 364 2.37 0.08 26.95
C ILE A 364 3.02 1.43 26.64
N GLY A 365 2.62 2.47 27.37
CA GLY A 365 3.24 3.77 27.18
C GLY A 365 2.77 4.82 28.16
N PHE A 366 3.40 5.98 28.09
CA PHE A 366 3.03 7.17 28.84
C PHE A 366 3.47 8.43 28.09
N GLY A 367 2.94 9.58 28.50
CA GLY A 367 3.19 10.87 27.84
C GLY A 367 4.68 11.22 27.76
N GLY A 368 5.15 11.56 26.55
CA GLY A 368 6.53 12.00 26.31
C GLY A 368 7.61 11.00 26.72
N ALA A 369 7.32 9.70 26.71
CA ALA A 369 8.28 8.68 27.12
C ALA A 369 9.49 8.61 26.14
N PRO A 370 10.73 8.79 26.62
CA PRO A 370 11.89 8.54 25.79
C PRO A 370 12.08 7.05 25.52
N VAL A 371 12.67 6.72 24.38
CA VAL A 371 13.04 5.32 24.05
C VAL A 371 14.06 4.73 25.05
N TRP A 372 14.83 5.58 25.73
CA TRP A 372 15.76 5.23 26.80
C TRP A 372 15.12 5.24 28.20
N SER A 373 13.79 5.28 28.31
CA SER A 373 13.06 5.19 29.59
C SER A 373 13.23 3.83 30.25
N GLN A 374 13.78 3.81 31.47
CA GLN A 374 13.85 2.59 32.28
C GLN A 374 12.46 2.05 32.61
N ARG A 375 11.51 2.93 32.94
CA ARG A 375 10.12 2.56 33.24
C ARG A 375 9.48 1.81 32.07
N LEU A 376 9.69 2.29 30.85
CA LEU A 376 9.13 1.69 29.64
C LEU A 376 9.73 0.30 29.40
N LEU A 377 11.06 0.19 29.49
CA LEU A 377 11.76 -1.09 29.32
C LEU A 377 11.30 -2.15 30.33
N GLU A 378 11.26 -1.82 31.62
CA GLU A 378 10.89 -2.77 32.66
C GLU A 378 9.40 -3.14 32.61
N SER A 379 8.54 -2.20 32.23
CA SER A 379 7.12 -2.48 32.02
C SER A 379 6.91 -3.44 30.85
N THR A 380 7.66 -3.28 29.76
CA THR A 380 7.62 -4.24 28.64
C THR A 380 8.15 -5.61 29.03
N LYS A 381 9.27 -5.70 29.75
CA LYS A 381 9.80 -6.98 30.25
C LYS A 381 8.77 -7.72 31.11
N LYS A 382 8.06 -7.00 31.99
CA LYS A 382 7.04 -7.59 32.88
C LYS A 382 5.80 -8.04 32.11
N ALA A 383 5.41 -7.33 31.05
CA ALA A 383 4.18 -7.59 30.30
C ALA A 383 4.34 -8.63 29.18
N CYS A 384 5.57 -9.00 28.80
CA CYS A 384 5.85 -9.88 27.67
C CYS A 384 6.30 -11.26 28.12
N SER A 385 5.67 -12.30 27.57
CA SER A 385 6.13 -13.69 27.66
C SER A 385 7.12 -14.02 26.54
N ASP A 386 7.65 -15.24 26.54
CA ASP A 386 8.64 -15.65 25.54
C ASP A 386 8.15 -15.61 24.09
N ASP A 387 6.86 -15.84 23.88
CA ASP A 387 6.25 -15.83 22.56
C ASP A 387 5.65 -14.47 22.18
N THR A 388 5.84 -13.40 22.98
CA THR A 388 5.24 -12.08 22.70
C THR A 388 5.97 -11.34 21.58
N LYS A 389 5.27 -10.87 20.55
CA LYS A 389 5.80 -9.96 19.52
C LYS A 389 5.63 -8.51 19.97
N ILE A 390 6.67 -7.71 19.83
CA ILE A 390 6.72 -6.34 20.35
C ILE A 390 6.90 -5.38 19.17
N LEU A 391 6.10 -4.32 19.12
CA LEU A 391 6.35 -3.14 18.28
C LEU A 391 6.77 -1.99 19.18
N LEU A 392 7.99 -1.51 19.01
CA LEU A 392 8.46 -0.28 19.63
C LEU A 392 8.23 0.89 18.66
N MET A 393 7.25 1.73 19.00
CA MET A 393 7.02 3.02 18.38
C MET A 393 8.00 4.04 18.94
N VAL A 394 9.02 4.34 18.16
CA VAL A 394 10.08 5.28 18.54
C VAL A 394 9.54 6.70 18.39
N GLY A 395 9.41 7.38 19.54
CA GLY A 395 9.03 8.79 19.60
C GLY A 395 10.18 9.74 19.26
N ASP A 396 9.93 11.04 19.43
CA ASP A 396 10.94 12.08 19.28
C ASP A 396 12.19 11.78 20.14
N PHE A 397 13.37 11.80 19.51
CA PHE A 397 14.64 11.55 20.20
C PHE A 397 14.92 12.59 21.29
N ARG A 398 14.26 13.76 21.24
CA ARG A 398 14.35 14.82 22.25
C ARG A 398 13.51 14.58 23.51
N PHE A 399 12.72 13.51 23.58
CA PHE A 399 12.04 13.20 24.84
C PHE A 399 13.07 12.97 25.97
N GLY A 400 12.78 13.56 27.14
CA GLY A 400 13.63 13.60 28.32
C GLY A 400 14.92 14.42 28.15
N ASN A 401 14.97 15.39 27.21
CA ASN A 401 16.19 16.14 26.91
C ASN A 401 16.72 17.03 28.06
N GLU A 402 16.01 17.18 29.18
CA GLU A 402 16.52 17.87 30.36
C GLU A 402 17.82 17.26 30.89
N ILE A 403 18.06 15.96 30.66
CA ILE A 403 19.31 15.30 31.05
C ILE A 403 20.53 15.85 30.31
N SER A 404 20.33 16.45 29.13
CA SER A 404 21.42 17.05 28.33
C SER A 404 21.97 18.32 28.99
N LEU A 405 21.24 18.91 29.94
CA LEU A 405 21.66 20.06 30.75
C LEU A 405 22.45 19.64 31.99
N HIS A 406 22.54 18.35 32.30
CA HIS A 406 23.27 17.86 33.46
C HIS A 406 24.79 17.99 33.25
N PRO A 407 25.56 18.55 34.20
CA PRO A 407 27.01 18.75 34.03
C PRO A 407 27.79 17.46 33.74
N ALA A 408 27.31 16.32 34.25
CA ALA A 408 27.90 14.99 34.04
C ALA A 408 27.08 14.10 33.07
N ARG A 409 26.42 14.69 32.07
CA ARG A 409 25.49 13.97 31.15
C ARG A 409 26.11 12.73 30.49
N ASP A 410 27.40 12.78 30.18
CA ASP A 410 28.10 11.70 29.48
C ASP A 410 28.37 10.48 30.38
N SER A 411 28.27 10.64 31.70
CA SER A 411 28.44 9.56 32.68
C SER A 411 27.11 8.93 33.13
N LEU A 412 25.98 9.44 32.65
CA LEU A 412 24.66 8.93 33.05
C LEU A 412 24.42 7.52 32.49
N PRO A 413 23.86 6.58 33.28
CA PRO A 413 23.38 5.28 32.77
C PRO A 413 22.50 5.44 31.54
N LEU A 414 22.53 4.48 30.61
CA LEU A 414 21.74 4.57 29.36
C LEU A 414 20.22 4.63 29.63
N PHE A 415 19.73 3.81 30.57
CA PHE A 415 18.32 3.83 30.98
C PHE A 415 18.18 4.56 32.32
N LEU A 416 17.27 5.53 32.37
CA LEU A 416 16.97 6.31 33.57
C LEU A 416 15.46 6.30 33.86
N PRO A 417 15.05 6.36 35.14
CA PRO A 417 13.65 6.49 35.52
C PRO A 417 13.21 7.97 35.51
N ASN A 418 11.90 8.21 35.47
CA ASN A 418 11.28 9.52 35.77
C ASN A 418 11.64 10.72 34.87
N HIS A 419 11.99 10.47 33.60
CA HIS A 419 12.21 11.52 32.59
C HIS A 419 11.19 11.43 31.46
N SER A 420 10.66 12.57 31.01
CA SER A 420 9.66 12.64 29.94
C SER A 420 9.49 14.03 29.36
N GLY A 421 8.96 14.11 28.13
CA GLY A 421 8.61 15.37 27.49
C GLY A 421 9.83 16.11 26.93
N ILE A 422 9.62 17.32 26.40
CA ILE A 422 10.70 18.13 25.82
C ILE A 422 10.83 19.41 26.62
N ASN A 423 12.00 19.63 27.19
CA ASN A 423 12.39 20.91 27.78
C ASN A 423 12.88 21.86 26.67
N ALA A 424 12.11 22.91 26.42
CA ALA A 424 12.42 23.90 25.39
C ALA A 424 13.81 24.56 25.57
N LYS A 425 14.29 24.71 26.83
CA LYS A 425 15.60 25.31 27.12
C LYS A 425 16.78 24.41 26.68
N ALA A 426 16.52 23.12 26.49
CA ALA A 426 17.53 22.13 26.11
C ALA A 426 17.62 21.90 24.59
N ILE A 427 16.77 22.54 23.77
CA ILE A 427 16.79 22.40 22.30
C ILE A 427 17.98 23.21 21.74
N LYS A 428 19.10 22.53 21.51
CA LYS A 428 20.33 23.07 20.91
C LYS A 428 21.00 21.98 20.07
N PRO A 429 21.72 22.32 18.98
CA PRO A 429 22.34 21.32 18.10
C PRO A 429 23.16 20.25 18.83
N GLU A 430 24.01 20.66 19.77
CA GLU A 430 24.87 19.77 20.55
C GLU A 430 24.09 18.85 21.51
N ASN A 431 22.96 19.32 22.03
CA ASN A 431 22.09 18.53 22.90
C ASN A 431 21.26 17.55 22.07
N ASP A 432 20.77 17.98 20.91
CA ASP A 432 20.01 17.14 19.98
C ASP A 432 20.88 15.98 19.47
N GLU A 433 22.15 16.23 19.15
CA GLU A 433 23.12 15.20 18.78
C GLU A 433 23.34 14.19 19.92
N PHE A 434 23.54 14.68 21.14
CA PHE A 434 23.66 13.83 22.34
C PHE A 434 22.42 12.94 22.52
N MET A 435 21.23 13.53 22.43
CA MET A 435 19.96 12.83 22.60
C MET A 435 19.69 11.81 21.49
N LEU A 436 20.05 12.12 20.25
CA LEU A 436 19.97 11.18 19.14
C LEU A 436 20.89 9.99 19.35
N LYS A 437 22.17 10.22 19.69
CA LYS A 437 23.15 9.17 19.98
C LYS A 437 22.67 8.25 21.10
N ARG A 438 22.13 8.83 22.18
CA ARG A 438 21.56 8.07 23.30
C ARG A 438 20.35 7.24 22.88
N SER A 439 19.47 7.80 22.04
CA SER A 439 18.29 7.09 21.53
C SER A 439 18.68 5.89 20.66
N LEU A 440 19.69 6.04 19.79
CA LEU A 440 20.23 4.94 18.98
C LEU A 440 20.87 3.84 19.86
N ALA A 441 21.62 4.22 20.89
CA ALA A 441 22.19 3.27 21.85
C ALA A 441 21.08 2.49 22.59
N ALA A 442 20.00 3.16 22.98
CA ALA A 442 18.86 2.51 23.60
C ALA A 442 18.14 1.56 22.63
N ILE A 443 17.93 1.94 21.37
CA ILE A 443 17.37 1.05 20.33
C ILE A 443 18.19 -0.23 20.20
N SER A 444 19.53 -0.11 20.17
CA SER A 444 20.41 -1.29 20.16
C SER A 444 20.25 -2.16 21.42
N ALA A 445 20.09 -1.55 22.59
CA ALA A 445 19.86 -2.29 23.83
C ALA A 445 18.48 -2.98 23.87
N TRP A 446 17.44 -2.34 23.33
CA TRP A 446 16.13 -2.95 23.12
C TRP A 446 16.24 -4.17 22.18
N ASP A 447 16.95 -4.02 21.06
CA ASP A 447 17.17 -5.12 20.12
C ASP A 447 17.90 -6.30 20.75
N LYS A 448 18.94 -6.04 21.56
CA LYS A 448 19.65 -7.08 22.32
C LYS A 448 18.75 -7.77 23.36
N THR A 449 17.89 -7.00 24.03
CA THR A 449 17.03 -7.51 25.11
C THR A 449 15.93 -8.44 24.59
N PHE A 450 15.28 -8.08 23.47
CA PHE A 450 14.13 -8.81 22.95
C PHE A 450 14.43 -9.62 21.68
N ASN A 451 15.61 -9.43 21.08
CA ASN A 451 16.13 -10.16 19.94
C ASN A 451 15.12 -10.24 18.77
N ASN A 452 14.65 -11.43 18.40
CA ASN A 452 13.74 -11.63 17.25
C ASN A 452 12.28 -11.25 17.55
N LYS A 453 11.96 -10.85 18.78
CA LYS A 453 10.60 -10.53 19.22
C LYS A 453 10.22 -9.08 18.88
N ILE A 454 11.21 -8.18 18.82
CA ILE A 454 10.99 -6.74 18.69
C ILE A 454 11.06 -6.25 17.24
N HIS A 455 10.13 -5.35 16.93
CA HIS A 455 10.04 -4.62 15.68
C HIS A 455 10.02 -3.12 15.99
N PHE A 456 10.46 -2.31 15.04
CA PHE A 456 10.61 -0.87 15.23
C PHE A 456 9.79 -0.10 14.18
N ILE A 457 9.17 0.99 14.62
CA ILE A 457 8.56 1.99 13.75
C ILE A 457 8.99 3.38 14.22
N PHE A 458 9.61 4.15 13.32
CA PHE A 458 10.14 5.49 13.59
C PHE A 458 9.07 6.54 13.29
N TRP A 459 7.98 6.52 14.06
CA TRP A 459 6.76 7.27 13.79
C TRP A 459 6.97 8.79 13.81
N ASP A 460 7.50 9.34 14.91
CA ASP A 460 7.64 10.80 15.07
C ASP A 460 8.61 11.40 14.06
N LEU A 461 9.69 10.69 13.73
CA LEU A 461 10.66 11.12 12.71
C LEU A 461 10.06 11.11 11.31
N PHE A 462 9.30 10.07 10.97
CA PHE A 462 8.56 10.03 9.72
C PHE A 462 7.58 11.20 9.61
N CYS A 463 6.73 11.41 10.63
CA CYS A 463 5.76 12.50 10.65
C CYS A 463 6.44 13.87 10.58
N ARG A 464 7.55 14.07 11.30
CA ARG A 464 8.33 15.31 11.23
C ARG A 464 8.89 15.57 9.84
N GLN A 465 9.42 14.54 9.16
CA GLN A 465 9.89 14.68 7.79
C GLN A 465 8.75 15.06 6.83
N VAL A 466 7.54 14.50 7.01
CA VAL A 466 6.35 14.91 6.26
C VAL A 466 6.03 16.40 6.52
N GLN A 467 6.00 16.81 7.79
CA GLN A 467 5.73 18.20 8.19
C GLN A 467 6.78 19.19 7.66
N ASP A 468 8.06 18.84 7.70
CA ASP A 468 9.14 19.66 7.16
C ASP A 468 8.97 19.87 5.66
N ARG A 469 8.69 18.80 4.92
CA ARG A 469 8.49 18.87 3.46
C ARG A 469 7.26 19.70 3.10
N LEU A 470 6.18 19.58 3.85
CA LEU A 470 4.99 20.43 3.70
C LEU A 470 5.29 21.91 3.94
N ALA A 471 6.17 22.21 4.89
CA ALA A 471 6.60 23.56 5.21
C ALA A 471 7.78 24.06 4.35
N GLY A 472 8.21 23.29 3.34
CA GLY A 472 9.36 23.63 2.50
C GLY A 472 10.71 23.64 3.23
N ARG A 473 10.80 23.07 4.44
CA ARG A 473 12.02 23.04 5.25
C ARG A 473 12.97 21.92 4.80
N HIS A 474 14.26 22.20 4.91
CA HIS A 474 15.34 21.24 4.62
C HIS A 474 15.36 20.69 3.19
N ILE A 475 14.72 21.39 2.24
CA ILE A 475 14.72 21.01 0.82
C ILE A 475 15.88 21.74 0.13
N LYS A 476 16.83 20.97 -0.43
CA LYS A 476 17.93 21.48 -1.26
C LYS A 476 17.96 20.67 -2.57
N ALA A 477 18.05 21.36 -3.71
CA ALA A 477 18.06 20.72 -5.04
C ALA A 477 16.92 19.70 -5.25
N LYS A 478 15.70 20.02 -4.78
CA LYS A 478 14.50 19.15 -4.81
C LYS A 478 14.60 17.86 -3.98
N ALA A 479 15.62 17.71 -3.14
CA ALA A 479 15.76 16.61 -2.19
C ALA A 479 15.62 17.11 -0.75
N TYR A 480 15.02 16.30 0.11
CA TYR A 480 14.98 16.55 1.56
C TYR A 480 16.29 16.09 2.18
N ASN A 481 16.93 16.95 2.98
CA ASN A 481 18.10 16.60 3.78
C ASN A 481 18.15 17.46 5.05
N HIS A 482 17.81 16.87 6.19
CA HIS A 482 17.86 17.56 7.48
C HIS A 482 19.28 17.50 8.08
N PRO A 483 19.79 18.60 8.67
CA PRO A 483 21.21 18.73 9.03
C PRO A 483 21.70 17.78 10.11
N HIS A 484 20.82 17.30 11.00
CA HIS A 484 21.21 16.47 12.15
C HIS A 484 20.70 15.03 12.11
N TRP A 485 19.74 14.73 11.24
CA TRP A 485 19.11 13.41 11.16
C TRP A 485 18.41 13.27 9.82
N ASN A 486 18.39 12.07 9.27
CA ASN A 486 17.44 11.70 8.22
C ASN A 486 16.85 10.33 8.56
N LEU A 487 15.59 10.12 8.21
CA LEU A 487 14.88 8.88 8.53
C LEU A 487 15.62 7.64 7.99
N ALA A 488 16.12 7.71 6.76
CA ALA A 488 16.84 6.60 6.12
C ALA A 488 18.11 6.21 6.90
N ASP A 489 18.89 7.20 7.36
CA ASP A 489 20.12 6.97 8.13
C ASP A 489 19.81 6.30 9.47
N ILE A 490 18.72 6.72 10.13
CA ILE A 490 18.28 6.16 11.41
C ILE A 490 17.74 4.74 11.22
N GLN A 491 16.89 4.51 10.21
CA GLN A 491 16.35 3.20 9.90
C GLN A 491 17.45 2.17 9.55
N ALA A 492 18.55 2.60 8.93
CA ALA A 492 19.68 1.73 8.61
C ALA A 492 20.37 1.12 9.84
N ASN A 493 20.13 1.64 11.05
CA ASN A 493 20.64 1.07 12.30
C ASN A 493 19.84 -0.16 12.78
N VAL A 494 18.75 -0.51 12.11
CA VAL A 494 17.90 -1.65 12.45
C VAL A 494 17.84 -2.60 11.25
N SER A 495 17.86 -3.91 11.51
CA SER A 495 17.67 -4.91 10.45
C SER A 495 16.33 -4.72 9.75
N THR A 496 16.34 -4.79 8.41
CA THR A 496 15.13 -4.66 7.58
C THR A 496 14.03 -5.65 7.96
N ALA A 497 14.38 -6.83 8.46
CA ALA A 497 13.42 -7.84 8.92
C ALA A 497 12.66 -7.43 10.21
N LYS A 498 13.17 -6.45 10.96
CA LYS A 498 12.58 -5.94 12.21
C LYS A 498 11.97 -4.54 12.02
N LEU A 499 12.02 -3.98 10.83
CA LEU A 499 11.59 -2.61 10.55
C LEU A 499 10.22 -2.59 9.89
N ILE A 500 9.26 -1.84 10.45
CA ILE A 500 8.10 -1.38 9.70
C ILE A 500 8.54 -0.14 8.91
N ASP A 501 8.87 -0.34 7.64
CA ASP A 501 9.41 0.73 6.80
C ASP A 501 8.31 1.64 6.24
N LEU A 502 8.29 2.89 6.71
CA LEU A 502 7.37 3.93 6.25
C LEU A 502 7.91 4.74 5.05
N SER A 503 9.17 4.54 4.64
CA SER A 503 9.80 5.26 3.52
C SER A 503 9.01 5.21 2.21
N PRO A 504 8.30 4.11 1.83
CA PRO A 504 7.44 4.10 0.65
C PRO A 504 6.34 5.17 0.66
N LEU A 505 5.89 5.60 1.84
CA LEU A 505 4.87 6.65 1.99
C LEU A 505 5.45 8.05 1.75
N LEU A 506 6.76 8.24 1.87
CA LEU A 506 7.44 9.49 1.52
C LEU A 506 7.43 9.78 0.00
N LYS A 507 7.08 8.79 -0.82
CA LYS A 507 6.91 8.95 -2.27
C LYS A 507 5.52 9.48 -2.66
N LEU A 508 4.59 9.54 -1.71
CA LEU A 508 3.28 10.16 -1.93
C LEU A 508 3.41 11.69 -2.03
N PRO A 509 2.42 12.39 -2.61
CA PRO A 509 2.19 13.79 -2.28
C PRO A 509 2.12 13.94 -0.75
N MET A 510 2.83 14.91 -0.17
CA MET A 510 2.88 15.05 1.29
C MET A 510 1.52 15.39 1.92
N HIS A 511 0.62 16.01 1.15
CA HIS A 511 -0.77 16.21 1.56
C HIS A 511 -1.59 14.89 1.64
N GLU A 512 -1.13 13.81 1.02
CA GLU A 512 -1.69 12.46 1.25
C GLU A 512 -1.02 11.79 2.46
N ALA A 513 0.30 11.92 2.61
CA ALA A 513 1.01 11.35 3.75
C ALA A 513 0.57 11.95 5.09
N MET A 514 0.19 13.24 5.13
CA MET A 514 -0.25 13.91 6.35
C MET A 514 -1.56 13.37 6.93
N ARG A 515 -2.33 12.61 6.15
CA ARG A 515 -3.57 11.95 6.59
C ARG A 515 -3.34 11.00 7.76
N LEU A 516 -2.09 10.59 8.00
CA LEU A 516 -1.67 9.66 9.05
C LEU A 516 -1.66 10.25 10.47
N PHE A 517 -1.64 11.57 10.64
CA PHE A 517 -1.52 12.20 11.96
C PHE A 517 -2.31 13.50 12.05
N ILE A 518 -2.92 13.80 13.20
CA ILE A 518 -3.90 14.90 13.32
C ILE A 518 -3.27 16.26 13.63
N ASP A 519 -2.07 16.30 14.22
CA ASP A 519 -1.49 17.53 14.75
C ASP A 519 0.06 17.61 14.61
N PRO A 520 0.69 18.76 14.93
CA PRO A 520 2.14 18.90 14.87
C PRO A 520 2.93 17.97 15.79
N SER A 521 2.30 17.44 16.85
CA SER A 521 2.91 16.47 17.77
C SER A 521 2.87 15.05 17.22
N SER A 522 2.45 14.88 15.96
CA SER A 522 2.45 13.60 15.25
C SER A 522 1.52 12.56 15.87
N HIS A 523 0.48 12.97 16.59
CA HIS A 523 -0.49 12.00 17.11
C HIS A 523 -1.19 11.29 15.95
N PRO A 524 -1.24 9.93 15.93
CA PRO A 524 -1.88 9.21 14.84
C PRO A 524 -3.35 9.61 14.67
N SER A 525 -3.77 9.75 13.43
CA SER A 525 -5.19 9.78 13.07
C SER A 525 -5.76 8.37 13.11
N HIS A 526 -7.07 8.23 12.92
CA HIS A 526 -7.69 6.92 12.74
C HIS A 526 -7.07 6.14 11.56
N ILE A 527 -6.70 6.83 10.47
CA ILE A 527 -5.95 6.24 9.36
C ILE A 527 -4.57 5.78 9.84
N GLY A 528 -3.88 6.58 10.65
CA GLY A 528 -2.59 6.22 11.25
C GLY A 528 -2.66 4.95 12.09
N TYR A 529 -3.61 4.88 13.02
CA TYR A 529 -3.81 3.71 13.87
C TYR A 529 -4.12 2.44 13.05
N LEU A 530 -5.05 2.51 12.10
CA LEU A 530 -5.38 1.38 11.24
C LEU A 530 -4.19 0.93 10.38
N MET A 531 -3.41 1.87 9.84
CA MET A 531 -2.22 1.56 9.03
C MET A 531 -1.17 0.81 9.87
N ILE A 532 -0.88 1.30 11.08
CA ILE A 532 0.07 0.66 12.00
C ILE A 532 -0.43 -0.72 12.42
N THR A 533 -1.73 -0.86 12.74
CA THR A 533 -2.35 -2.18 13.00
C THR A 533 -2.14 -3.10 11.82
N ASN A 534 -2.40 -2.63 10.58
CA ASN A 534 -2.27 -3.47 9.40
C ASN A 534 -0.82 -3.95 9.17
N CYS A 535 0.15 -3.05 9.36
CA CYS A 535 1.56 -3.40 9.27
C CYS A 535 1.98 -4.42 10.33
N PHE A 536 1.58 -4.19 11.59
CA PHE A 536 2.12 -4.97 12.70
C PHE A 536 1.42 -6.31 12.90
N TYR A 537 0.09 -6.32 12.79
CA TYR A 537 -0.74 -7.48 13.04
C TYR A 537 -0.79 -8.41 11.83
N TYR A 538 -0.94 -7.86 10.61
CA TYR A 538 -1.07 -8.64 9.37
C TYR A 538 0.20 -8.71 8.53
N ASN A 539 1.28 -8.05 8.94
CA ASN A 539 2.54 -8.01 8.21
C ASN A 539 2.39 -7.50 6.76
N THR A 540 1.38 -6.66 6.52
CA THR A 540 1.14 -5.97 5.26
C THR A 540 2.14 -4.81 5.12
N ASP A 541 2.64 -4.52 3.91
CA ASP A 541 3.55 -3.39 3.72
C ASP A 541 2.86 -2.04 3.99
N ALA A 542 3.67 -1.00 4.23
CA ALA A 542 3.16 0.31 4.63
C ALA A 542 2.26 0.97 3.57
N ARG A 543 2.53 0.77 2.28
CA ARG A 543 1.76 1.39 1.20
C ARG A 543 0.38 0.77 1.07
N THR A 544 0.31 -0.56 1.04
CA THR A 544 -0.98 -1.27 1.02
C THR A 544 -1.77 -1.04 2.32
N SER A 545 -1.10 -1.03 3.47
CA SER A 545 -1.72 -0.70 4.76
C SER A 545 -2.31 0.70 4.81
N PHE A 546 -1.61 1.69 4.23
CA PHE A 546 -2.11 3.06 4.10
C PHE A 546 -3.34 3.13 3.19
N ASN A 547 -3.29 2.51 2.01
CA ASN A 547 -4.43 2.49 1.09
C ASN A 547 -5.68 1.86 1.74
N LYS A 548 -5.50 0.76 2.48
CA LYS A 548 -6.58 0.09 3.23
C LYS A 548 -7.18 1.02 4.27
N ALA A 549 -6.34 1.60 5.13
CA ALA A 549 -6.79 2.50 6.19
C ALA A 549 -7.52 3.73 5.64
N VAL A 550 -7.00 4.31 4.55
CA VAL A 550 -7.66 5.42 3.83
C VAL A 550 -9.03 4.99 3.32
N ARG A 551 -9.14 3.85 2.61
CA ARG A 551 -10.42 3.34 2.08
C ARG A 551 -11.43 3.14 3.20
N ASP A 552 -11.02 2.49 4.28
CA ASP A 552 -11.92 2.13 5.39
C ASP A 552 -12.47 3.38 6.08
N VAL A 553 -11.64 4.40 6.29
CA VAL A 553 -12.05 5.68 6.90
C VAL A 553 -12.85 6.54 5.93
N GLU A 554 -12.44 6.63 4.66
CA GLU A 554 -13.19 7.37 3.64
C GLU A 554 -14.60 6.82 3.47
N ARG A 555 -14.78 5.49 3.51
CA ARG A 555 -16.12 4.90 3.46
C ARG A 555 -17.03 5.43 4.56
N ILE A 556 -16.54 5.50 5.80
CA ILE A 556 -17.30 6.03 6.94
C ILE A 556 -17.70 7.49 6.70
N ILE A 557 -16.74 8.33 6.31
CA ILE A 557 -16.97 9.76 6.05
C ILE A 557 -17.96 9.95 4.89
N PHE A 558 -17.76 9.22 3.79
CA PHE A 558 -18.54 9.36 2.57
C PHE A 558 -19.95 8.81 2.70
N ASP A 559 -20.16 7.73 3.45
CA ASP A 559 -21.48 7.21 3.74
C ASP A 559 -22.31 8.24 4.53
N SER A 560 -21.73 8.86 5.57
CA SER A 560 -22.37 9.95 6.33
C SER A 560 -22.61 11.19 5.46
N ALA A 561 -21.63 11.60 4.65
CA ALA A 561 -21.77 12.72 3.72
C ALA A 561 -22.90 12.49 2.70
N ALA A 562 -22.98 11.31 2.11
CA ALA A 562 -24.00 10.94 1.15
C ALA A 562 -25.40 10.84 1.80
N GLN A 563 -25.48 10.44 3.07
CA GLN A 563 -26.74 10.50 3.83
C GLN A 563 -27.17 11.95 4.05
N LEU A 564 -26.26 12.83 4.48
CA LEU A 564 -26.54 14.25 4.66
C LEU A 564 -27.09 14.90 3.37
N VAL A 565 -26.40 14.73 2.24
CA VAL A 565 -26.84 15.28 0.94
C VAL A 565 -28.23 14.76 0.57
N ARG A 566 -28.50 13.47 0.79
CA ARG A 566 -29.83 12.88 0.57
C ARG A 566 -30.90 13.46 1.49
N ARG A 567 -30.62 13.67 2.79
CA ARG A 567 -31.57 14.25 3.75
C ARG A 567 -31.92 15.69 3.41
N LYS A 568 -30.96 16.49 2.95
CA LYS A 568 -31.18 17.89 2.55
C LYS A 568 -31.74 18.04 1.14
N ASN A 569 -31.58 17.01 0.31
CA ASN A 569 -31.98 17.03 -1.10
C ASN A 569 -31.41 18.23 -1.87
N THR A 570 -30.20 18.66 -1.51
CA THR A 570 -29.48 19.76 -2.16
C THR A 570 -27.97 19.65 -1.85
N PRO A 571 -27.07 20.14 -2.73
CA PRO A 571 -25.64 20.24 -2.42
C PRO A 571 -25.38 21.05 -1.14
N ILE A 572 -24.32 20.68 -0.41
CA ILE A 572 -23.94 21.28 0.86
C ILE A 572 -22.68 22.11 0.68
N LEU A 573 -22.66 23.32 1.22
CA LEU A 573 -21.46 24.13 1.39
C LEU A 573 -21.11 24.21 2.87
N ILE A 574 -20.01 23.59 3.27
CA ILE A 574 -19.47 23.67 4.62
C ILE A 574 -18.29 24.63 4.61
N PHE A 575 -18.32 25.65 5.46
CA PHE A 575 -17.27 26.65 5.51
C PHE A 575 -17.05 27.19 6.92
N GLY A 576 -15.88 27.79 7.15
CA GLY A 576 -15.57 28.53 8.37
C GLY A 576 -14.15 28.31 8.87
N GLN A 577 -13.96 28.53 10.17
CA GLN A 577 -12.65 28.47 10.84
C GLN A 577 -12.80 27.64 12.11
N SER A 578 -12.41 26.36 12.05
CA SER A 578 -12.51 25.44 13.17
C SER A 578 -11.50 24.30 13.01
N VAL A 579 -10.99 23.78 14.13
CA VAL A 579 -10.19 22.56 14.19
C VAL A 579 -10.92 21.37 13.58
N TRP A 580 -12.27 21.37 13.58
CA TRP A 580 -13.06 20.33 12.93
C TRP A 580 -12.87 20.33 11.42
N LEU A 581 -12.90 21.51 10.80
CA LEU A 581 -12.68 21.68 9.36
C LEU A 581 -11.26 21.30 8.98
N ASP A 582 -10.27 21.76 9.75
CA ASP A 582 -8.88 21.40 9.54
C ASP A 582 -8.70 19.88 9.58
N THR A 583 -9.30 19.23 10.58
CA THR A 583 -9.23 17.78 10.74
C THR A 583 -9.91 17.05 9.58
N LEU A 584 -11.11 17.46 9.16
CA LEU A 584 -11.78 16.87 8.00
C LEU A 584 -10.93 17.01 6.72
N LEU A 585 -10.42 18.21 6.43
CA LEU A 585 -9.53 18.44 5.29
C LEU A 585 -8.30 17.53 5.34
N ARG A 586 -7.77 17.32 6.54
CA ARG A 586 -6.63 16.42 6.73
C ARG A 586 -6.99 14.96 6.50
N TYR A 587 -8.15 14.48 6.96
CA TYR A 587 -8.59 13.11 6.72
C TYR A 587 -8.86 12.83 5.25
N LEU A 588 -9.37 13.82 4.52
CA LEU A 588 -9.67 13.72 3.10
C LEU A 588 -8.39 13.77 2.25
N GLY A 589 -7.46 14.66 2.57
CA GLY A 589 -6.35 14.97 1.65
C GLY A 589 -6.86 15.46 0.28
N PRO A 590 -5.97 15.64 -0.70
CA PRO A 590 -6.38 16.08 -2.04
C PRO A 590 -7.33 15.10 -2.74
N SER A 591 -7.06 13.80 -2.65
CA SER A 591 -7.87 12.77 -3.32
C SER A 591 -9.25 12.58 -2.70
N GLY A 592 -9.37 12.66 -1.37
CA GLY A 592 -10.67 12.58 -0.69
C GLY A 592 -11.51 13.82 -0.90
N LEU A 593 -10.89 15.00 -1.05
CA LEU A 593 -11.60 16.24 -1.37
C LEU A 593 -12.30 16.18 -2.71
N GLU A 594 -11.62 15.66 -3.75
CA GLU A 594 -12.24 15.48 -5.06
C GLU A 594 -13.44 14.52 -5.01
N LYS A 595 -13.35 13.46 -4.19
CA LYS A 595 -14.42 12.46 -4.03
C LYS A 595 -15.62 13.04 -3.29
N ILE A 596 -15.41 13.77 -2.19
CA ILE A 596 -16.52 14.32 -1.41
C ILE A 596 -17.26 15.44 -2.16
N GLU A 597 -16.56 16.19 -3.01
CA GLU A 597 -17.20 17.17 -3.90
C GLU A 597 -18.13 16.50 -4.91
N LYS A 598 -17.75 15.34 -5.46
CA LYS A 598 -18.63 14.52 -6.32
C LYS A 598 -19.87 13.97 -5.61
N ILE A 599 -19.81 13.80 -4.29
CA ILE A 599 -20.98 13.44 -3.46
C ILE A 599 -21.94 14.63 -3.28
N GLY A 600 -21.47 15.86 -3.53
CA GLY A 600 -22.25 17.09 -3.40
C GLY A 600 -21.92 17.91 -2.15
N ILE A 601 -20.77 17.69 -1.50
CA ILE A 601 -20.31 18.51 -0.38
C ILE A 601 -19.07 19.30 -0.79
N LYS A 602 -19.16 20.63 -0.70
CA LYS A 602 -18.05 21.55 -0.93
C LYS A 602 -17.54 22.09 0.40
N ILE A 603 -16.22 22.11 0.58
CA ILE A 603 -15.57 22.51 1.85
C ILE A 603 -14.68 23.73 1.61
N VAL A 604 -14.83 24.76 2.45
CA VAL A 604 -14.00 25.98 2.42
C VAL A 604 -13.49 26.31 3.82
N SER A 605 -12.20 26.09 4.08
CA SER A 605 -11.59 26.49 5.36
C SER A 605 -10.97 27.88 5.24
N ILE A 606 -11.23 28.73 6.23
CA ILE A 606 -10.68 30.08 6.35
C ILE A 606 -9.38 29.97 7.15
N ASN A 607 -8.26 30.38 6.54
CA ASN A 607 -6.92 30.30 7.12
C ASN A 607 -6.56 28.87 7.59
N PRO A 608 -6.58 27.86 6.69
CA PRO A 608 -6.27 26.50 7.09
C PRO A 608 -4.85 26.41 7.64
N GLN A 609 -4.62 25.45 8.54
CA GLN A 609 -3.28 25.23 9.09
C GLN A 609 -2.23 24.98 8.00
N ILE A 610 -0.99 25.37 8.29
CA ILE A 610 0.16 25.17 7.41
C ILE A 610 0.24 23.70 6.98
N GLY A 611 0.37 23.48 5.68
CA GLY A 611 0.50 22.15 5.08
C GLY A 611 -0.81 21.52 4.62
N HIS A 612 -1.97 22.15 4.83
CA HIS A 612 -3.23 21.72 4.22
C HIS A 612 -3.31 22.21 2.76
N ALA A 613 -3.96 21.44 1.88
CA ALA A 613 -4.21 21.87 0.50
C ALA A 613 -5.09 23.14 0.52
N GLN A 614 -4.82 24.10 -0.37
CA GLN A 614 -5.69 25.28 -0.52
C GLN A 614 -7.10 24.82 -0.86
N SER A 615 -8.10 25.21 -0.06
CA SER A 615 -9.51 24.95 -0.38
C SER A 615 -9.93 25.69 -1.64
N VAL A 616 -11.03 25.25 -2.26
CA VAL A 616 -11.55 25.76 -3.53
C VAL A 616 -11.53 27.30 -3.57
N ASN A 617 -11.08 27.86 -4.70
CA ASN A 617 -11.14 29.30 -4.94
C ASN A 617 -12.58 29.78 -4.77
N VAL A 618 -12.79 30.69 -3.82
CA VAL A 618 -14.07 31.30 -3.46
C VAL A 618 -14.79 31.87 -4.70
N ALA A 619 -14.04 32.33 -5.70
CA ALA A 619 -14.56 32.88 -6.95
C ALA A 619 -15.26 31.84 -7.86
N ALA A 620 -15.04 30.54 -7.65
CA ALA A 620 -15.65 29.45 -8.43
C ALA A 620 -16.93 28.89 -7.78
N ILE A 621 -17.42 29.49 -6.69
CA ILE A 621 -18.68 29.10 -6.06
C ILE A 621 -19.79 29.88 -6.77
N SER A 622 -20.43 29.23 -7.76
CA SER A 622 -21.60 29.81 -8.43
C SER A 622 -22.73 30.04 -7.42
N HIS A 623 -23.59 31.03 -7.69
CA HIS A 623 -24.77 31.40 -6.89
C HIS A 623 -25.86 30.31 -6.77
N HIS A 624 -25.52 29.02 -6.94
CA HIS A 624 -26.47 27.91 -6.80
C HIS A 624 -26.87 27.66 -5.33
N SER A 625 -28.10 27.18 -5.18
CA SER A 625 -28.86 26.93 -3.94
C SER A 625 -28.27 25.84 -3.03
N HIS A 626 -27.04 26.03 -2.56
CA HIS A 626 -26.44 25.14 -1.56
C HIS A 626 -27.10 25.35 -0.20
N PHE A 627 -27.31 24.27 0.55
CA PHE A 627 -27.53 24.38 1.99
C PHE A 627 -26.22 24.76 2.66
N LYS A 628 -26.22 25.84 3.44
CA LYS A 628 -25.00 26.46 3.97
C LYS A 628 -24.79 26.03 5.43
N VAL A 629 -23.59 25.55 5.73
CA VAL A 629 -23.18 25.18 7.09
C VAL A 629 -21.93 25.97 7.45
N PHE A 630 -22.05 26.79 8.48
CA PHE A 630 -20.93 27.54 9.04
C PHE A 630 -20.43 26.85 10.31
N ILE A 631 -19.13 26.53 10.36
CA ILE A 631 -18.49 25.90 11.51
C ILE A 631 -17.39 26.81 12.05
N SER A 632 -17.47 27.14 13.34
CA SER A 632 -16.53 28.05 14.03
C SER A 632 -16.11 27.53 15.40
N ASP A 633 -15.14 28.18 16.02
CA ASP A 633 -14.63 27.85 17.34
C ASP A 633 -15.47 28.39 18.51
N ASP A 634 -15.73 29.69 18.54
CA ASP A 634 -16.35 30.38 19.70
C ASP A 634 -17.71 31.03 19.39
N GLY A 635 -18.22 30.92 18.15
CA GLY A 635 -19.51 31.46 17.75
C GLY A 635 -19.53 32.98 17.56
N LYS A 636 -18.42 33.68 17.81
CA LYS A 636 -18.19 35.00 17.24
C LYS A 636 -17.85 34.77 15.78
N GLN A 637 -18.49 35.50 14.87
CA GLN A 637 -18.08 35.46 13.47
C GLN A 637 -16.63 35.98 13.45
N PRO A 638 -15.61 35.12 13.23
CA PRO A 638 -14.30 35.67 12.94
C PRO A 638 -14.47 36.48 11.67
N THR A 639 -13.73 37.57 11.53
CA THR A 639 -13.71 38.46 10.37
C THR A 639 -13.68 37.62 9.10
N ILE A 640 -14.87 37.32 8.54
CA ILE A 640 -15.02 36.54 7.33
C ILE A 640 -14.31 37.41 6.30
N PRO A 641 -13.25 36.94 5.63
CA PRO A 641 -12.60 37.72 4.59
C PRO A 641 -13.68 38.30 3.67
N LEU A 642 -13.60 39.58 3.28
CA LEU A 642 -14.64 40.28 2.51
C LEU A 642 -15.11 39.47 1.27
N ALA A 643 -14.22 38.65 0.70
CA ALA A 643 -14.48 37.72 -0.40
C ALA A 643 -15.51 36.62 -0.06
N LEU A 644 -15.58 36.18 1.19
CA LEU A 644 -16.52 35.20 1.71
C LEU A 644 -17.82 35.84 2.21
N GLU A 645 -17.82 37.10 2.69
CA GLU A 645 -19.07 37.78 3.10
C GLU A 645 -20.12 37.82 1.99
N GLN A 646 -19.69 37.93 0.72
CA GLN A 646 -20.56 37.90 -0.45
C GLN A 646 -21.25 36.54 -0.69
N LEU A 647 -20.62 35.43 -0.29
CA LEU A 647 -21.25 34.10 -0.34
C LEU A 647 -22.34 33.93 0.71
N VAL A 648 -22.27 34.72 1.78
CA VAL A 648 -23.02 34.52 3.00
C VAL A 648 -24.16 35.52 3.09
N ASN A 649 -24.90 35.75 2.00
CA ASN A 649 -26.14 36.53 2.07
C ASN A 649 -27.13 35.80 3.02
N TRP A 650 -27.04 36.09 4.32
CA TRP A 650 -27.72 35.42 5.44
C TRP A 650 -29.23 35.67 5.45
N SER A 651 -29.69 36.60 4.62
CA SER A 651 -31.07 37.09 4.55
C SER A 651 -32.02 36.16 3.79
N HIS A 652 -31.55 35.09 3.16
CA HIS A 652 -32.37 34.13 2.41
C HIS A 652 -32.11 32.69 2.85
N GLY A 653 -32.71 32.28 3.98
CA GLY A 653 -33.07 30.89 4.31
C GLY A 653 -31.97 29.84 4.52
N ALA A 654 -32.09 29.09 5.62
CA ALA A 654 -31.47 27.77 5.85
C ALA A 654 -29.93 27.71 5.93
N ALA A 655 -29.31 28.54 6.77
CA ALA A 655 -27.92 28.34 7.21
C ALA A 655 -27.88 27.73 8.62
N SER A 656 -27.08 26.69 8.83
CA SER A 656 -26.80 26.12 10.16
C SER A 656 -25.45 26.61 10.68
N HIS A 657 -25.41 27.15 11.89
CA HIS A 657 -24.16 27.60 12.54
C HIS A 657 -23.81 26.68 13.71
N ILE A 658 -22.72 25.93 13.58
CA ILE A 658 -22.21 25.00 14.59
C ILE A 658 -20.95 25.57 15.24
N VAL A 659 -20.90 25.55 16.57
CA VAL A 659 -19.72 26.00 17.36
C VAL A 659 -18.98 24.81 17.94
N TRP A 660 -18.06 24.24 17.17
CA TRP A 660 -17.44 22.95 17.48
C TRP A 660 -16.58 23.03 18.76
N GLU A 661 -15.60 23.93 18.80
CA GLU A 661 -14.67 24.03 19.93
C GLU A 661 -15.41 24.35 21.24
N ALA A 662 -16.37 25.28 21.20
CA ALA A 662 -17.24 25.57 22.34
C ALA A 662 -18.06 24.35 22.80
N SER A 663 -18.52 23.51 21.87
CA SER A 663 -19.24 22.26 22.18
C SER A 663 -18.33 21.24 22.89
N CYS A 664 -17.02 21.29 22.67
CA CYS A 664 -16.04 20.39 23.30
C CYS A 664 -15.66 20.81 24.73
N ALA A 665 -15.92 22.08 25.12
CA ALA A 665 -15.32 22.69 26.31
C ALA A 665 -15.67 21.93 27.61
N GLN A 666 -16.94 21.53 27.79
CA GLN A 666 -17.36 20.84 29.01
C GLN A 666 -16.69 19.47 29.14
N THR A 667 -16.57 18.72 28.04
CA THR A 667 -15.92 17.41 28.02
C THR A 667 -14.42 17.52 28.34
N ILE A 668 -13.75 18.57 27.83
CA ILE A 668 -12.34 18.86 28.15
C ILE A 668 -12.16 19.24 29.63
N ILE A 669 -13.06 20.07 30.18
CA ILE A 669 -13.06 20.46 31.60
C ILE A 669 -13.28 19.23 32.50
N ASN A 670 -14.17 18.31 32.11
CA ASN A 670 -14.41 17.07 32.86
C ASN A 670 -13.16 16.19 32.93
N ARG A 671 -12.25 16.27 31.94
CA ARG A 671 -10.92 15.62 31.95
C ARG A 671 -9.86 16.37 32.76
N ARG A 672 -10.22 17.49 33.38
CA ARG A 672 -9.32 18.42 34.11
C ARG A 672 -8.29 19.09 33.21
N GLU A 673 -8.64 19.31 31.94
CA GLU A 673 -7.84 20.08 30.98
C GLU A 673 -8.44 21.48 30.79
N THR A 674 -7.64 22.43 30.30
CA THR A 674 -8.11 23.79 29.98
C THR A 674 -8.42 23.86 28.48
N PRO A 675 -9.67 24.11 28.05
CA PRO A 675 -10.01 24.26 26.64
C PRO A 675 -9.20 25.38 25.96
N GLN A 676 -8.72 25.11 24.75
CA GLN A 676 -7.94 26.03 23.93
C GLN A 676 -8.41 25.98 22.48
N SER A 677 -8.41 27.13 21.81
CA SER A 677 -8.67 27.22 20.37
C SER A 677 -7.37 27.51 19.63
N LEU A 678 -7.20 26.89 18.47
CA LEU A 678 -6.07 27.14 17.57
C LEU A 678 -6.24 28.43 16.78
N HIS A 679 -7.45 28.99 16.78
CA HIS A 679 -7.85 30.09 15.92
C HIS A 679 -8.15 31.38 16.70
N ASN A 680 -8.73 31.31 17.90
CA ASN A 680 -9.05 32.48 18.73
C ASN A 680 -8.68 32.29 20.22
N LYS A 681 -8.50 33.40 20.96
CA LYS A 681 -8.11 33.39 22.38
C LYS A 681 -9.29 33.45 23.37
N ASN A 682 -10.51 33.76 22.92
CA ASN A 682 -11.65 34.07 23.80
C ASN A 682 -12.89 33.19 23.54
N TYR A 683 -12.98 32.03 24.20
CA TYR A 683 -14.15 31.15 24.24
C TYR A 683 -15.41 31.85 24.79
N SER A 684 -16.38 32.19 23.95
CA SER A 684 -17.74 32.54 24.42
C SER A 684 -18.79 32.43 23.32
N ALA A 685 -19.68 31.43 23.41
CA ALA A 685 -20.78 31.22 22.46
C ALA A 685 -21.77 32.40 22.40
N THR A 686 -22.29 32.70 21.20
CA THR A 686 -23.31 33.74 20.97
C THR A 686 -24.73 33.15 20.93
N ARG A 687 -25.77 33.95 21.16
CA ARG A 687 -27.19 33.50 21.25
C ARG A 687 -27.76 32.86 19.96
N THR A 688 -27.09 33.00 18.82
CA THR A 688 -27.52 32.47 17.51
C THR A 688 -26.79 31.20 17.08
N SER A 689 -25.87 30.69 17.91
CA SER A 689 -25.03 29.52 17.60
C SER A 689 -25.58 28.22 18.20
N HIS A 690 -25.50 27.12 17.45
CA HIS A 690 -25.90 25.79 17.92
C HIS A 690 -24.70 25.03 18.49
N THR A 691 -24.76 24.70 19.77
CA THR A 691 -23.85 23.74 20.41
C THR A 691 -24.37 22.32 20.17
N ILE A 692 -23.45 21.36 20.13
CA ILE A 692 -23.76 19.94 19.94
C ILE A 692 -23.30 19.14 21.16
N ASP A 693 -23.97 18.02 21.42
CA ASP A 693 -23.60 17.15 22.53
C ASP A 693 -22.38 16.29 22.18
N ILE A 694 -21.28 16.53 22.90
CA ILE A 694 -19.96 15.95 22.66
C ILE A 694 -19.60 14.99 23.77
N SER A 695 -19.33 13.74 23.40
CA SER A 695 -18.85 12.71 24.31
C SER A 695 -17.34 12.49 24.17
N ASP A 696 -16.77 11.68 25.06
CA ASP A 696 -15.35 11.33 25.01
C ASP A 696 -14.94 10.61 23.73
N SER A 697 -15.85 9.91 23.04
CA SER A 697 -15.55 9.25 21.78
C SER A 697 -15.46 10.22 20.62
N ASP A 698 -16.04 11.43 20.71
CA ASP A 698 -16.11 12.38 19.60
C ASP A 698 -14.87 13.27 19.49
N ILE A 699 -14.08 13.39 20.57
CA ILE A 699 -12.90 14.25 20.62
C ILE A 699 -11.66 13.51 21.09
N GLU A 700 -10.54 13.83 20.46
CA GLU A 700 -9.21 13.37 20.85
C GLU A 700 -8.82 13.89 22.24
N LEU A 701 -7.85 13.24 22.88
CA LEU A 701 -7.26 13.77 24.12
C LEU A 701 -6.49 15.07 23.83
N GLY A 702 -6.53 16.01 24.77
CA GLY A 702 -5.88 17.32 24.62
C GLY A 702 -6.87 18.50 24.65
N PRO A 703 -6.34 19.72 24.75
CA PRO A 703 -7.13 20.91 25.03
C PRO A 703 -7.84 21.50 23.81
N PHE A 704 -7.48 21.06 22.60
CA PHE A 704 -7.88 21.71 21.36
C PHE A 704 -9.18 21.19 20.74
N GLY A 705 -9.78 20.12 21.29
CA GLY A 705 -11.01 19.56 20.76
C GLY A 705 -10.89 19.01 19.34
N TYR A 706 -9.75 18.43 18.95
CA TYR A 706 -9.64 17.74 17.65
C TYR A 706 -10.70 16.63 17.55
N PRO A 707 -11.53 16.58 16.49
CA PRO A 707 -12.51 15.51 16.34
C PRO A 707 -11.84 14.16 16.08
N THR A 708 -12.40 13.12 16.67
CA THR A 708 -12.20 11.75 16.19
C THR A 708 -13.04 11.52 14.93
N ILE A 709 -12.99 10.31 14.36
CA ILE A 709 -13.86 9.94 13.24
C ILE A 709 -15.35 10.06 13.59
N THR A 710 -15.77 9.74 14.83
CA THR A 710 -17.17 9.89 15.23
C THR A 710 -17.55 11.35 15.43
N GLY A 711 -16.62 12.19 15.91
CA GLY A 711 -16.82 13.63 15.97
C GLY A 711 -17.02 14.27 14.59
N LEU A 712 -16.30 13.76 13.57
CA LEU A 712 -16.51 14.14 12.18
C LEU A 712 -17.90 13.73 11.69
N THR A 713 -18.29 12.47 11.82
CA THR A 713 -19.59 12.00 11.32
C THR A 713 -20.77 12.56 12.12
N LYS A 714 -20.61 12.80 13.42
CA LYS A 714 -21.64 13.40 14.28
C LYS A 714 -22.09 14.77 13.78
N VAL A 715 -21.16 15.60 13.32
CA VAL A 715 -21.52 16.89 12.72
C VAL A 715 -22.34 16.67 11.45
N PHE A 716 -21.97 15.71 10.59
CA PHE A 716 -22.79 15.37 9.42
C PHE A 716 -24.18 14.86 9.80
N ASP A 717 -24.34 14.12 10.90
CA ASP A 717 -25.63 13.58 11.34
C ASP A 717 -26.56 14.65 11.93
N ILE A 718 -25.99 15.66 12.59
CA ILE A 718 -26.72 16.78 13.20
C ILE A 718 -27.20 17.79 12.15
N ILE A 719 -26.41 17.99 11.09
CA ILE A 719 -26.83 18.80 9.94
C ILE A 719 -28.02 18.12 9.26
#